data_AF-A0A2T2VJ23-F1
#
_entry.id   AF-A0A2T2VJ23-F1
#
_cell.length_a   1.000
_cell.length_b   1.000
_cell.length_c   1.000
_cell.angle_alpha   90.00
_cell.angle_beta   90.00
_cell.angle_gamma   90.00
#
_symmetry.space_group_name_H-M   'P 1'
#
loop_
_entity.id
_entity.type
_entity.pdbx_description
1 polymer ?
#
loop_
_entity_poly.entity_id
_entity_poly.type
_entity_poly.pdbx_seq_one_letter_code
_entity_poly.pdbx_strand_id
1 'polypeptide(L)'
;MKDKTVTILLTFFLGGIGIHRFYLGQPFYGLVYLLFSWTIIPFFIAFIDFIVFLFYSEEKFNLKYNNIKNDRTAKSDQEEIESENFVSFSSKSTSKNKTEMTIGLNEENFEKLLEQKQKEREEEINSYNYVPDEVQRRGIQLLESLSILSTTKNIDTLKGRYRFIKEIYDEFVKASYHNRYISDVQVAIDEYKTMYYDRVLNDLEIKLLVEPDHSNLIEYYSECLFNCFNEFYSEQMKQIDALKKEDAKERRKKKIVEIGNQTLIEFDRNGSENEKFKSYINSVREKLDNLNTSQNSKTEIKVDNPLVINPKGLFELTLYNANQKTLKQVTSFIKDDSTWNKPKDFIHYFAQHDIKCKEVDEYILQYKPTYQEKLHAYLDNSKEYPNATEKNKEAIEDEFKEEVINQLPERANCDLQVLFDYSEIDLSIDNKLVEEYGFDVVSQYLGLKHYLEKDKVITHLERKEFEDLLKAGLVITADEISYEELLKTQKLKTLNAICEKEEDHFKRKNKAINYLKEHERLLNNIGKFVATRNIFKLKPLPSKFDDVNLHQIESHWIFLEEYIKLIINTYRESERYKEKTTGDPEVVKGFRIEKMEDLNPNFICQRAREESKKKYSKSNPPKVPFHIGCNCDIRAEV
;
A
#
# COMPACT_ATOMS: atom_id res chain seq x y z
N MET A 1 24.92 -34.03 -8.77
CA MET A 1 24.37 -32.72 -9.14
C MET A 1 23.52 -32.89 -10.40
N LYS A 2 22.43 -32.15 -10.51
CA LYS A 2 21.56 -32.12 -11.69
C LYS A 2 22.17 -31.17 -12.71
N ASP A 3 22.23 -31.60 -13.95
CA ASP A 3 22.80 -30.80 -15.03
C ASP A 3 21.70 -30.02 -15.77
N LYS A 4 21.95 -28.74 -16.06
CA LYS A 4 20.98 -27.85 -16.72
C LYS A 4 20.71 -28.31 -18.16
N THR A 5 21.73 -28.70 -18.89
CA THR A 5 21.65 -29.15 -20.29
C THR A 5 20.84 -30.45 -20.37
N VAL A 6 21.11 -31.38 -19.47
CA VAL A 6 20.33 -32.63 -19.34
C VAL A 6 18.87 -32.32 -19.00
N THR A 7 18.61 -31.37 -18.11
CA THR A 7 17.25 -30.94 -17.75
C THR A 7 16.51 -30.36 -18.95
N ILE A 8 17.16 -29.52 -19.76
CA ILE A 8 16.58 -28.91 -20.97
C ILE A 8 16.22 -30.00 -21.98
N LEU A 9 17.14 -30.95 -22.24
CA LEU A 9 16.91 -32.05 -23.17
C LEU A 9 15.76 -32.95 -22.70
N LEU A 10 15.72 -33.30 -21.41
CA LEU A 10 14.63 -34.08 -20.82
C LEU A 10 13.29 -33.34 -20.86
N THR A 11 13.30 -32.02 -20.66
CA THR A 11 12.07 -31.21 -20.71
C THR A 11 11.54 -31.09 -22.14
N PHE A 12 12.41 -31.00 -23.14
CA PHE A 12 12.01 -30.92 -24.54
C PHE A 12 11.49 -32.26 -25.09
N PHE A 13 12.24 -33.34 -24.92
CA PHE A 13 11.91 -34.64 -25.53
C PHE A 13 10.94 -35.47 -24.70
N LEU A 14 10.99 -35.35 -23.37
CA LEU A 14 10.24 -36.19 -22.42
C LEU A 14 9.41 -35.34 -21.43
N GLY A 15 9.14 -34.09 -21.82
CA GLY A 15 8.39 -33.10 -21.04
C GLY A 15 6.95 -33.50 -20.76
N GLY A 16 6.23 -33.93 -21.80
CA GLY A 16 4.80 -34.27 -21.72
C GLY A 16 4.47 -35.45 -20.80
N ILE A 17 5.44 -36.29 -20.44
CA ILE A 17 5.31 -37.39 -19.49
C ILE A 17 5.97 -37.11 -18.13
N GLY A 18 6.58 -35.93 -17.97
CA GLY A 18 7.09 -35.45 -16.66
C GLY A 18 8.45 -35.97 -16.22
N ILE A 19 9.23 -36.63 -17.09
CA ILE A 19 10.54 -37.23 -16.72
C ILE A 19 11.53 -36.19 -16.18
N HIS A 20 11.52 -34.98 -16.72
CA HIS A 20 12.37 -33.87 -16.23
C HIS A 20 12.06 -33.48 -14.77
N ARG A 21 10.80 -33.61 -14.31
CA ARG A 21 10.43 -33.33 -12.91
C ARG A 21 10.99 -34.39 -11.96
N PHE A 22 11.01 -35.66 -12.37
CA PHE A 22 11.68 -36.71 -11.61
C PHE A 22 13.20 -36.47 -11.52
N TYR A 23 13.83 -36.09 -12.64
CA TYR A 23 15.26 -35.75 -12.66
C TYR A 23 15.61 -34.60 -11.71
N LEU A 24 14.74 -33.58 -11.60
CA LEU A 24 14.92 -32.45 -10.70
C LEU A 24 14.69 -32.76 -9.21
N GLY A 25 14.27 -33.98 -8.86
CA GLY A 25 13.95 -34.39 -7.49
C GLY A 25 12.54 -33.98 -7.04
N GLN A 26 11.60 -33.84 -7.99
CA GLN A 26 10.22 -33.41 -7.77
C GLN A 26 9.23 -34.55 -8.11
N PRO A 27 9.19 -35.66 -7.35
CA PRO A 27 8.46 -36.87 -7.71
C PRO A 27 6.93 -36.68 -7.76
N PHE A 28 6.39 -35.83 -6.89
CA PHE A 28 4.95 -35.51 -6.89
C PHE A 28 4.50 -34.88 -8.21
N TYR A 29 5.24 -33.87 -8.68
CA TYR A 29 4.94 -33.20 -9.95
C TYR A 29 5.16 -34.13 -11.16
N GLY A 30 6.18 -34.99 -11.11
CA GLY A 30 6.38 -36.03 -12.12
C GLY A 30 5.20 -36.99 -12.22
N LEU A 31 4.64 -37.41 -11.08
CA LEU A 31 3.47 -38.30 -11.04
C LEU A 31 2.21 -37.63 -11.61
N VAL A 32 1.98 -36.35 -11.30
CA VAL A 32 0.87 -35.56 -11.88
C VAL A 32 0.99 -35.50 -13.40
N TYR A 33 2.18 -35.21 -13.93
CA TYR A 33 2.40 -35.18 -15.39
C TYR A 33 2.12 -36.54 -16.04
N LEU A 34 2.52 -37.64 -15.39
CA LEU A 34 2.28 -39.00 -15.88
C LEU A 34 0.77 -39.32 -15.94
N LEU A 35 0.02 -39.00 -14.88
CA LEU A 35 -1.43 -39.27 -14.78
C LEU A 35 -2.26 -38.43 -15.76
N PHE A 36 -1.83 -37.20 -16.05
CA PHE A 36 -2.54 -36.29 -16.97
C PHE A 36 -1.95 -36.28 -18.39
N SER A 37 -0.97 -37.12 -18.70
CA SER A 37 -0.26 -37.12 -20.00
C SER A 37 -1.19 -37.31 -21.22
N TRP A 38 -2.32 -38.01 -21.03
CA TRP A 38 -3.35 -38.20 -22.06
C TRP A 38 -4.19 -36.94 -22.38
N THR A 39 -4.13 -35.91 -21.52
CA THR A 39 -4.91 -34.67 -21.70
C THR A 39 -4.21 -33.63 -22.58
N ILE A 40 -2.97 -33.89 -23.03
CA ILE A 40 -2.11 -32.96 -23.79
C ILE A 40 -1.70 -31.69 -23.00
N ILE A 41 -2.41 -31.34 -21.92
CA ILE A 41 -2.08 -30.21 -21.02
C ILE A 41 -0.63 -30.25 -20.50
N PRO A 42 -0.09 -31.40 -20.02
CA PRO A 42 1.29 -31.46 -19.55
C PRO A 42 2.33 -31.15 -20.62
N PHE A 43 2.01 -31.33 -21.91
CA PHE A 43 2.89 -30.98 -23.02
C PHE A 43 3.06 -29.46 -23.14
N PHE A 44 1.97 -28.68 -23.01
CA PHE A 44 2.02 -27.22 -23.04
C PHE A 44 2.77 -26.65 -21.83
N ILE A 45 2.55 -27.21 -20.64
CA ILE A 45 3.26 -26.77 -19.43
C ILE A 45 4.76 -27.10 -19.54
N ALA A 46 5.12 -28.29 -20.05
CA ALA A 46 6.51 -28.65 -20.29
C ALA A 46 7.19 -27.76 -21.35
N PHE A 47 6.44 -27.29 -22.35
CA PHE A 47 6.96 -26.35 -23.34
C PHE A 47 7.31 -24.99 -22.72
N ILE A 48 6.47 -24.50 -21.80
CA ILE A 48 6.78 -23.28 -21.02
C ILE A 48 8.00 -23.52 -20.12
N ASP A 49 8.06 -24.65 -19.42
CA ASP A 49 9.22 -25.02 -18.59
C ASP A 49 10.51 -25.10 -19.42
N PHE A 50 10.46 -25.63 -20.65
CA PHE A 50 11.59 -25.68 -21.57
C PHE A 50 12.11 -24.27 -21.91
N ILE A 51 11.22 -23.34 -22.26
CA ILE A 51 11.57 -21.94 -22.52
C ILE A 51 12.19 -21.31 -21.26
N VAL A 52 11.60 -21.52 -20.09
CA VAL A 52 12.12 -21.01 -18.82
C VAL A 52 13.51 -21.56 -18.51
N PHE A 53 13.76 -22.86 -18.74
CA PHE A 53 15.06 -23.46 -18.50
C PHE A 53 16.13 -23.00 -19.49
N LEU A 54 15.77 -22.70 -20.76
CA LEU A 54 16.70 -22.08 -21.72
C LEU A 54 17.21 -20.73 -21.23
N PHE A 55 16.31 -19.87 -20.74
CA PHE A 55 16.65 -18.52 -20.24
C PHE A 55 17.16 -18.49 -18.80
N TYR A 56 17.20 -19.64 -18.11
CA TYR A 56 17.72 -19.73 -16.76
C TYR A 56 19.25 -19.62 -16.75
N SER A 57 19.85 -18.69 -16.00
CA SER A 57 21.32 -18.69 -15.83
C SER A 57 21.78 -19.91 -15.03
N GLU A 58 22.98 -20.43 -15.31
CA GLU A 58 23.54 -21.62 -14.65
C GLU A 58 23.67 -21.45 -13.12
N GLU A 59 24.03 -20.25 -12.65
CA GLU A 59 24.05 -19.89 -11.23
C GLU A 59 22.68 -20.05 -10.56
N LYS A 60 21.63 -19.43 -11.13
CA LYS A 60 20.26 -19.58 -10.63
C LYS A 60 19.79 -21.04 -10.65
N PHE A 61 20.15 -21.81 -11.68
CA PHE A 61 19.76 -23.22 -11.79
C PHE A 61 20.36 -24.04 -10.63
N ASN A 62 21.65 -23.84 -10.37
CA ASN A 62 22.38 -24.53 -9.31
C ASN A 62 21.89 -24.14 -7.92
N LEU A 63 21.57 -22.86 -7.70
CA LEU A 63 20.96 -22.39 -6.45
C LEU A 63 19.60 -23.06 -6.18
N LYS A 64 18.76 -23.20 -7.20
CA LYS A 64 17.40 -23.73 -7.06
C LYS A 64 17.33 -25.26 -6.97
N TYR A 65 18.16 -25.97 -7.73
CA TYR A 65 18.04 -27.43 -7.88
C TYR A 65 19.19 -28.24 -7.29
N ASN A 66 20.36 -27.63 -7.07
CA ASN A 66 21.55 -28.29 -6.55
C ASN A 66 21.96 -27.83 -5.14
N ASN A 67 21.25 -26.87 -4.53
CA ASN A 67 21.57 -26.31 -3.20
C ASN A 67 23.04 -25.90 -3.04
N ILE A 68 23.69 -25.47 -4.13
CA ILE A 68 25.06 -24.96 -4.06
C ILE A 68 24.94 -23.53 -3.56
N LYS A 69 25.13 -23.33 -2.25
CA LYS A 69 25.49 -22.02 -1.71
C LYS A 69 26.75 -21.57 -2.46
N ASN A 70 26.78 -20.31 -2.89
CA ASN A 70 27.88 -19.73 -3.66
C ASN A 70 29.22 -19.94 -2.95
N ASP A 71 29.94 -20.98 -3.34
CA ASP A 71 31.37 -21.15 -3.09
C ASP A 71 32.11 -20.17 -3.99
N ARG A 72 32.23 -18.92 -3.52
CA ARG A 72 33.38 -18.08 -3.86
C ARG A 72 34.44 -18.30 -2.80
N THR A 73 35.01 -19.50 -2.80
CA THR A 73 36.24 -19.83 -2.08
C THR A 73 37.42 -19.60 -3.02
N ALA A 74 37.81 -18.33 -3.16
CA ALA A 74 39.24 -18.05 -3.20
C ALA A 74 39.72 -18.20 -1.75
N LYS A 75 40.41 -19.32 -1.48
CA LYS A 75 41.21 -19.62 -0.28
C LYS A 75 41.01 -18.64 0.89
N SER A 76 40.11 -18.97 1.80
CA SER A 76 40.29 -18.64 3.21
C SER A 76 40.31 -19.96 3.94
N ASP A 77 41.39 -20.20 4.64
CA ASP A 77 41.56 -21.35 5.51
C ASP A 77 40.39 -21.48 6.48
N GLN A 78 40.04 -22.71 6.79
CA GLN A 78 38.96 -23.06 7.69
C GLN A 78 39.25 -22.52 9.10
N GLU A 79 38.40 -21.63 9.59
CA GLU A 79 37.97 -21.65 10.98
C GLU A 79 36.44 -21.54 11.01
N GLU A 80 35.78 -22.68 11.15
CA GLU A 80 34.40 -22.73 11.63
C GLU A 80 34.40 -22.21 13.06
N ILE A 81 33.96 -20.96 13.28
CA ILE A 81 33.62 -20.49 14.62
C ILE A 81 32.28 -21.12 14.99
N GLU A 82 32.31 -22.05 15.95
CA GLU A 82 31.14 -22.64 16.59
C GLU A 82 30.24 -21.54 17.20
N SER A 83 29.22 -21.12 16.46
CA SER A 83 28.26 -20.10 16.90
C SER A 83 27.41 -20.50 18.11
N GLU A 84 27.49 -21.76 18.55
CA GLU A 84 26.77 -22.27 19.74
C GLU A 84 27.36 -21.77 21.07
N ASN A 85 28.55 -21.14 21.07
CA ASN A 85 29.26 -20.76 22.30
C ASN A 85 29.11 -19.28 22.74
N PHE A 86 28.63 -18.36 21.88
CA PHE A 86 28.54 -16.92 22.21
C PHE A 86 27.22 -16.53 22.89
N VAL A 87 26.21 -17.40 22.82
CA VAL A 87 24.86 -17.15 23.32
C VAL A 87 24.52 -18.25 24.33
N SER A 88 24.32 -17.85 25.58
CA SER A 88 23.90 -18.76 26.65
C SER A 88 22.37 -18.74 26.80
N PHE A 89 21.76 -19.91 26.85
CA PHE A 89 20.32 -20.07 27.03
C PHE A 89 20.04 -20.68 28.40
N SER A 90 19.34 -19.94 29.26
CA SER A 90 18.89 -20.45 30.56
C SER A 90 17.36 -20.43 30.63
N SER A 91 16.76 -21.49 31.16
CA SER A 91 15.31 -21.58 31.33
C SER A 91 14.95 -21.83 32.78
N LYS A 92 13.94 -21.11 33.28
CA LYS A 92 13.39 -21.28 34.61
C LYS A 92 11.89 -21.53 34.54
N SER A 93 11.45 -22.66 35.09
CA SER A 93 10.02 -22.96 35.21
C SER A 93 9.43 -22.21 36.39
N THR A 94 8.43 -21.35 36.16
CA THR A 94 7.66 -20.70 37.22
C THR A 94 6.28 -21.37 37.35
N SER A 95 5.69 -21.31 38.56
CA SER A 95 4.46 -22.07 38.84
C SER A 95 3.27 -21.53 38.04
N LYS A 96 2.53 -22.46 37.41
CA LYS A 96 1.50 -22.31 36.36
C LYS A 96 2.05 -22.21 34.92
N ASN A 97 2.50 -23.36 34.37
CA ASN A 97 2.68 -23.61 32.94
C ASN A 97 3.33 -22.48 32.10
N LYS A 98 4.24 -21.71 32.68
CA LYS A 98 5.04 -20.69 31.99
C LYS A 98 6.52 -20.94 32.26
N THR A 99 7.27 -21.04 31.18
CA THR A 99 8.74 -21.16 31.19
C THR A 99 9.30 -19.82 30.74
N GLU A 100 10.09 -19.17 31.59
CA GLU A 100 10.87 -18.00 31.18
C GLU A 100 12.22 -18.49 30.64
N MET A 101 12.51 -18.18 29.38
CA MET A 101 13.84 -18.35 28.78
C MET A 101 14.55 -16.99 28.80
N THR A 102 15.76 -16.99 29.32
CA THR A 102 16.67 -15.85 29.30
C THR A 102 17.84 -16.18 28.38
N ILE A 103 18.10 -15.27 27.44
CA ILE A 103 19.23 -15.34 26.52
C ILE A 103 20.26 -14.34 27.04
N GLY A 104 21.40 -14.85 27.50
CA GLY A 104 22.54 -14.03 27.91
C GLY A 104 23.66 -14.12 26.89
N LEU A 105 24.33 -13.01 26.59
CA LEU A 105 25.59 -13.06 25.86
C LEU A 105 26.67 -13.64 26.76
N ASN A 106 27.51 -14.52 26.22
CA ASN A 106 28.66 -15.03 26.94
C ASN A 106 29.79 -14.00 26.85
N GLU A 107 29.81 -13.04 27.78
CA GLU A 107 30.76 -11.93 27.84
C GLU A 107 32.22 -12.43 27.76
N GLU A 108 32.55 -13.55 28.41
CA GLU A 108 33.89 -14.12 28.42
C GLU A 108 34.35 -14.59 27.02
N ASN A 109 33.43 -15.12 26.20
CA ASN A 109 33.75 -15.53 24.84
C ASN A 109 33.88 -14.34 23.88
N PHE A 110 33.12 -13.25 24.12
CA PHE A 110 33.29 -12.00 23.41
C PHE A 110 34.62 -11.32 23.76
N GLU A 111 35.00 -11.30 25.04
CA GLU A 111 36.29 -10.79 25.49
C GLU A 111 37.45 -11.57 24.86
N LYS A 112 37.39 -12.91 24.85
CA LYS A 112 38.40 -13.75 24.17
C LYS A 112 38.50 -13.47 22.67
N LEU A 113 37.38 -13.26 21.98
CA LEU A 113 37.37 -12.91 20.56
C LEU A 113 37.96 -11.51 20.31
N LEU A 114 37.65 -10.54 21.18
CA LEU A 114 38.22 -9.20 21.09
C LEU A 114 39.73 -9.23 21.34
N GLU A 115 40.19 -9.97 22.34
CA GLU A 115 41.61 -10.18 22.62
C GLU A 115 42.31 -10.89 21.45
N GLN A 116 41.67 -11.91 20.86
CA GLN A 116 42.21 -12.60 19.68
C GLN A 116 42.36 -11.64 18.51
N LYS A 117 41.30 -10.87 18.18
CA LYS A 117 41.36 -9.87 17.10
C LYS A 117 42.37 -8.75 17.36
N GLN A 118 42.55 -8.35 18.63
CA GLN A 118 43.58 -7.39 19.01
C GLN A 118 44.98 -7.97 18.77
N LYS A 119 45.23 -9.22 19.17
CA LYS A 119 46.51 -9.91 18.90
C LYS A 119 46.78 -10.08 17.41
N GLU A 120 45.79 -10.51 16.63
CA GLU A 120 45.89 -10.62 15.16
C GLU A 120 46.25 -9.24 14.54
N ARG A 121 45.60 -8.17 15.00
CA ARG A 121 45.90 -6.80 14.54
C ARG A 121 47.32 -6.37 14.93
N GLU A 122 47.77 -6.67 16.14
CA GLU A 122 49.14 -6.39 16.59
C GLU A 122 50.18 -7.17 15.77
N GLU A 123 49.91 -8.44 15.45
CA GLU A 123 50.76 -9.26 14.59
C GLU A 123 50.84 -8.71 13.16
N GLU A 124 49.72 -8.25 12.59
CA GLU A 124 49.70 -7.57 11.28
C GLU A 124 50.54 -6.29 11.29
N ILE A 125 50.50 -5.50 12.37
CA ILE A 125 51.30 -4.28 12.52
C ILE A 125 52.78 -4.63 12.64
N ASN A 126 53.12 -5.62 13.48
CA ASN A 126 54.50 -6.04 13.72
C ASN A 126 55.15 -6.71 12.48
N SER A 127 54.34 -7.38 11.64
CA SER A 127 54.79 -8.03 10.40
C SER A 127 54.72 -7.11 9.17
N TYR A 128 54.27 -5.86 9.33
CA TYR A 128 54.14 -4.91 8.23
C TYR A 128 55.51 -4.55 7.64
N ASN A 129 55.68 -4.80 6.35
CA ASN A 129 56.90 -4.45 5.63
C ASN A 129 56.90 -2.97 5.24
N TYR A 130 57.57 -2.14 6.03
CA TYR A 130 57.63 -0.70 5.80
C TYR A 130 58.58 -0.32 4.65
N VAL A 131 58.04 0.33 3.61
CA VAL A 131 58.82 0.84 2.47
C VAL A 131 58.63 2.36 2.34
N PRO A 132 59.67 3.19 2.61
CA PRO A 132 59.56 4.65 2.62
C PRO A 132 58.98 5.24 1.33
N ASP A 133 59.52 4.85 0.17
CA ASP A 133 59.10 5.35 -1.14
C ASP A 133 57.62 5.04 -1.44
N GLU A 134 57.12 3.92 -0.91
CA GLU A 134 55.71 3.54 -1.07
C GLU A 134 54.81 4.42 -0.22
N VAL A 135 55.16 4.66 1.05
CA VAL A 135 54.42 5.57 1.95
C VAL A 135 54.39 6.98 1.39
N GLN A 136 55.51 7.48 0.84
CA GLN A 136 55.59 8.81 0.23
C GLN A 136 54.64 8.93 -0.98
N ARG A 137 54.76 8.01 -1.94
CA ARG A 137 53.93 7.98 -3.15
C ARG A 137 52.44 7.80 -2.83
N ARG A 138 52.11 6.89 -1.92
CA ARG A 138 50.71 6.67 -1.49
C ARG A 138 50.19 7.90 -0.76
N GLY A 139 51.02 8.60 0.02
CA GLY A 139 50.64 9.81 0.73
C GLY A 139 50.15 10.90 -0.23
N ILE A 140 50.85 11.07 -1.35
CA ILE A 140 50.43 11.96 -2.45
C ILE A 140 49.08 11.51 -3.04
N GLN A 141 48.93 10.22 -3.34
CA GLN A 141 47.66 9.66 -3.88
C GLN A 141 46.47 9.84 -2.92
N LEU A 142 46.71 9.72 -1.62
CA LEU A 142 45.71 9.96 -0.58
C LEU A 142 45.31 11.44 -0.58
N LEU A 143 46.27 12.37 -0.57
CA LEU A 143 46.00 13.82 -0.64
C LEU A 143 45.23 14.23 -1.90
N GLU A 144 45.57 13.67 -3.06
CA GLU A 144 44.82 13.87 -4.30
C GLU A 144 43.37 13.36 -4.16
N SER A 145 43.19 12.17 -3.58
CA SER A 145 41.86 11.57 -3.43
C SER A 145 41.01 12.32 -2.40
N LEU A 146 41.59 12.79 -1.29
CA LEU A 146 40.94 13.64 -0.29
C LEU A 146 40.52 14.99 -0.89
N SER A 147 41.34 15.54 -1.80
CA SER A 147 40.98 16.75 -2.55
C SER A 147 39.75 16.55 -3.44
N ILE A 148 39.66 15.40 -4.10
CA ILE A 148 38.53 15.11 -4.98
C ILE A 148 37.27 14.89 -4.13
N LEU A 149 37.39 14.24 -2.97
CA LEU A 149 36.28 14.07 -2.03
C LEU A 149 35.71 15.41 -1.56
N SER A 150 36.56 16.39 -1.20
CA SER A 150 36.11 17.66 -0.67
C SER A 150 35.54 18.62 -1.72
N THR A 151 35.81 18.40 -3.01
CA THR A 151 35.43 19.33 -4.09
C THR A 151 34.38 18.78 -5.07
N THR A 152 34.14 17.46 -5.08
CA THR A 152 33.19 16.87 -6.01
C THR A 152 31.74 17.23 -5.65
N LYS A 153 30.94 17.51 -6.68
CA LYS A 153 29.47 17.62 -6.59
C LYS A 153 28.75 16.35 -7.07
N ASN A 154 29.52 15.37 -7.54
CA ASN A 154 28.99 14.11 -8.04
C ASN A 154 29.16 13.02 -6.97
N ILE A 155 28.03 12.48 -6.51
CA ILE A 155 27.98 11.46 -5.46
C ILE A 155 28.64 10.13 -5.86
N ASP A 156 28.57 9.74 -7.14
CA ASP A 156 29.22 8.51 -7.62
C ASP A 156 30.74 8.65 -7.62
N THR A 157 31.24 9.83 -8.03
CA THR A 157 32.67 10.16 -7.94
C THR A 157 33.14 10.17 -6.48
N LEU A 158 32.35 10.76 -5.58
CA LEU A 158 32.63 10.79 -4.15
C LEU A 158 32.75 9.36 -3.58
N LYS A 159 31.77 8.50 -3.86
CA LYS A 159 31.77 7.10 -3.42
C LYS A 159 32.93 6.30 -4.00
N GLY A 160 33.24 6.51 -5.28
CA GLY A 160 34.36 5.85 -5.94
C GLY A 160 35.71 6.20 -5.29
N ARG A 161 35.93 7.48 -4.99
CA ARG A 161 37.15 7.94 -4.30
C ARG A 161 37.24 7.44 -2.88
N TYR A 162 36.14 7.44 -2.14
CA TYR A 162 36.14 6.91 -0.77
C TYR A 162 36.44 5.41 -0.72
N ARG A 163 35.92 4.63 -1.68
CA ARG A 163 36.27 3.21 -1.81
C ARG A 163 37.77 3.02 -2.04
N PHE A 164 38.35 3.78 -2.98
CA PHE A 164 39.78 3.76 -3.24
C PHE A 164 40.60 4.12 -2.01
N ILE A 165 40.20 5.16 -1.27
CA ILE A 165 40.88 5.55 -0.02
C ILE A 165 40.79 4.42 1.00
N LYS A 166 39.62 3.82 1.21
CA LYS A 166 39.46 2.67 2.13
C LYS A 166 40.39 1.51 1.81
N GLU A 167 40.65 1.23 0.54
CA GLU A 167 41.55 0.16 0.10
C GLU A 167 43.01 0.41 0.51
N ILE A 168 43.47 1.66 0.48
CA ILE A 168 44.86 2.02 0.82
C ILE A 168 45.04 2.47 2.28
N TYR A 169 43.97 2.90 2.96
CA TYR A 169 44.09 3.58 4.26
C TYR A 169 44.53 2.67 5.41
N ASP A 170 44.18 1.37 5.38
CA ASP A 170 44.65 0.39 6.37
C ASP A 170 46.19 0.25 6.35
N GLU A 171 46.83 0.44 5.19
CA GLU A 171 48.29 0.45 5.06
C GLU A 171 48.91 1.63 5.83
N PHE A 172 48.28 2.81 5.81
CA PHE A 172 48.75 3.96 6.58
C PHE A 172 48.61 3.75 8.07
N VAL A 173 47.49 3.16 8.53
CA VAL A 173 47.30 2.80 9.95
C VAL A 173 48.43 1.90 10.41
N LYS A 174 48.75 0.84 9.66
CA LYS A 174 49.87 -0.06 9.96
C LYS A 174 51.23 0.65 9.92
N ALA A 175 51.47 1.44 8.87
CA ALA A 175 52.73 2.18 8.70
C ALA A 175 52.99 3.22 9.80
N SER A 176 51.92 3.75 10.44
CA SER A 176 52.01 4.81 11.46
C SER A 176 52.80 4.41 12.71
N TYR A 177 52.91 3.12 12.99
CA TYR A 177 53.68 2.59 14.12
C TYR A 177 55.19 2.57 13.86
N HIS A 178 55.64 2.79 12.62
CA HIS A 178 57.06 2.86 12.30
C HIS A 178 57.64 4.24 12.66
N ASN A 179 58.80 4.26 13.32
CA ASN A 179 59.46 5.49 13.79
C ASN A 179 59.78 6.55 12.72
N ARG A 180 59.78 6.16 11.42
CA ARG A 180 60.11 7.03 10.29
C ARG A 180 58.86 7.59 9.60
N TYR A 181 57.69 7.07 9.93
CA TYR A 181 56.42 7.39 9.27
C TYR A 181 56.19 8.88 9.10
N ILE A 182 56.31 9.64 10.18
CA ILE A 182 56.08 11.10 10.16
C ILE A 182 57.05 11.83 9.22
N SER A 183 58.31 11.39 9.16
CA SER A 183 59.30 12.01 8.26
C SER A 183 58.96 11.73 6.80
N ASP A 184 58.56 10.50 6.48
CA ASP A 184 58.21 10.10 5.12
C ASP A 184 56.85 10.69 4.67
N VAL A 185 55.88 10.84 5.57
CA VAL A 185 54.63 11.59 5.32
C VAL A 185 54.90 13.07 5.09
N GLN A 186 55.82 13.68 5.84
CA GLN A 186 56.20 15.08 5.63
C GLN A 186 56.78 15.31 4.23
N VAL A 187 57.60 14.38 3.71
CA VAL A 187 58.11 14.42 2.33
C VAL A 187 56.95 14.40 1.32
N ALA A 188 55.97 13.50 1.52
CA ALA A 188 54.79 13.44 0.66
C ALA A 188 53.99 14.75 0.63
N ILE A 189 53.82 15.39 1.80
CA ILE A 189 53.12 16.67 1.93
C ILE A 189 53.88 17.79 1.21
N ASP A 190 55.21 17.84 1.36
CA ASP A 190 56.04 18.87 0.74
C ASP A 190 56.10 18.71 -0.79
N GLU A 191 56.19 17.47 -1.27
CA GLU A 191 56.10 17.16 -2.70
C GLU A 191 54.71 17.52 -3.25
N TYR A 192 53.64 17.16 -2.54
CA TYR A 192 52.27 17.51 -2.91
C TYR A 192 52.08 19.05 -3.01
N LYS A 193 52.57 19.81 -2.03
CA LYS A 193 52.53 21.29 -2.05
C LYS A 193 53.32 21.88 -3.21
N THR A 194 54.41 21.23 -3.60
CA THR A 194 55.23 21.65 -4.75
C THR A 194 54.50 21.42 -6.07
N MET A 195 53.81 20.28 -6.19
CA MET A 195 53.01 19.94 -7.37
C MET A 195 51.73 20.78 -7.49
N TYR A 196 51.10 21.12 -6.35
CA TYR A 196 49.80 21.80 -6.27
C TYR A 196 49.88 23.11 -5.46
N TYR A 197 50.65 24.08 -5.96
CA TYR A 197 50.95 25.34 -5.25
C TYR A 197 49.73 26.21 -4.90
N ASP A 198 48.64 26.09 -5.66
CA ASP A 198 47.39 26.84 -5.42
C ASP A 198 46.49 26.21 -4.35
N ARG A 199 46.84 25.03 -3.83
CA ARG A 199 46.00 24.27 -2.90
C ARG A 199 46.51 24.37 -1.47
N VAL A 200 45.64 24.80 -0.57
CA VAL A 200 45.89 24.78 0.88
C VAL A 200 45.28 23.52 1.46
N LEU A 201 46.11 22.69 2.11
CA LEU A 201 45.66 21.51 2.86
C LEU A 201 44.96 21.96 4.15
N ASN A 202 43.80 21.37 4.45
CA ASN A 202 43.10 21.66 5.70
C ASN A 202 43.63 20.78 6.85
N ASP A 203 43.37 21.20 8.09
CA ASP A 203 43.88 20.51 9.29
C ASP A 203 43.36 19.07 9.41
N LEU A 204 42.15 18.78 8.90
CA LEU A 204 41.57 17.43 8.90
C LEU A 204 42.31 16.51 7.92
N GLU A 205 42.63 17.00 6.72
CA GLU A 205 43.37 16.25 5.71
C GLU A 205 44.78 15.93 6.18
N ILE A 206 45.44 16.87 6.85
CA ILE A 206 46.74 16.63 7.46
C ILE A 206 46.60 15.61 8.59
N LYS A 207 45.58 15.73 9.44
CA LYS A 207 45.32 14.79 10.54
C LYS A 207 45.14 13.36 10.04
N LEU A 208 44.41 13.15 8.93
CA LEU A 208 44.20 11.82 8.33
C LEU A 208 45.50 11.15 7.85
N LEU A 209 46.56 11.92 7.60
CA LEU A 209 47.88 11.42 7.20
C LEU A 209 48.86 11.32 8.36
N VAL A 210 48.78 12.21 9.33
CA VAL A 210 49.71 12.23 10.48
C VAL A 210 49.27 11.24 11.55
N GLU A 211 47.96 11.12 11.77
CA GLU A 211 47.34 10.25 12.76
C GLU A 211 46.20 9.45 12.08
N PRO A 212 46.54 8.48 11.22
CA PRO A 212 45.55 7.73 10.45
C PRO A 212 44.68 6.89 11.39
N ASP A 213 43.40 7.24 11.42
CA ASP A 213 42.35 6.50 12.14
C ASP A 213 41.11 6.36 11.26
N HIS A 214 40.49 5.17 11.30
CA HIS A 214 39.32 4.87 10.48
C HIS A 214 38.09 5.69 10.89
N SER A 215 37.97 6.07 12.16
CA SER A 215 36.86 6.88 12.66
C SER A 215 36.98 8.32 12.16
N ASN A 216 38.18 8.90 12.20
CA ASN A 216 38.49 10.20 11.60
C ASN A 216 38.20 10.21 10.09
N LEU A 217 38.56 9.14 9.37
CA LEU A 217 38.29 9.03 7.93
C LEU A 217 36.78 9.00 7.62
N ILE A 218 36.02 8.25 8.43
CA ILE A 218 34.57 8.20 8.35
C ILE A 218 33.96 9.58 8.59
N GLU A 219 34.46 10.33 9.57
CA GLU A 219 33.98 11.68 9.86
C GLU A 219 34.24 12.63 8.69
N TYR A 220 35.46 12.64 8.15
CA TYR A 220 35.81 13.45 7.00
C TYR A 220 34.97 13.11 5.76
N TYR A 221 34.77 11.82 5.48
CA TYR A 221 33.91 11.39 4.37
C TYR A 221 32.45 11.85 4.55
N SER A 222 31.93 11.77 5.78
CA SER A 222 30.57 12.18 6.11
C SER A 222 30.36 13.69 5.93
N GLU A 223 31.36 14.51 6.25
CA GLU A 223 31.35 15.95 5.95
C GLU A 223 31.37 16.22 4.44
N CYS A 224 32.26 15.55 3.71
CA CYS A 224 32.34 15.66 2.25
C CYS A 224 31.02 15.25 1.57
N LEU A 225 30.39 14.19 2.05
CA LEU A 225 29.11 13.69 1.56
C LEU A 225 28.00 14.73 1.73
N PHE A 226 27.92 15.39 2.90
CA PHE A 226 26.96 16.46 3.14
C PHE A 226 27.18 17.66 2.21
N ASN A 227 28.44 18.11 2.10
CA ASN A 227 28.81 19.26 1.29
C ASN A 227 28.55 19.01 -0.20
N CYS A 228 28.91 17.82 -0.70
CA CYS A 228 28.63 17.39 -2.07
C CYS A 228 27.14 17.50 -2.39
N PHE A 229 26.25 17.02 -1.51
CA PHE A 229 24.81 17.13 -1.73
C PHE A 229 24.34 18.59 -1.67
N ASN A 230 24.82 19.38 -0.71
CA ASN A 230 24.39 20.77 -0.55
C ASN A 230 24.76 21.64 -1.75
N GLU A 231 25.97 21.48 -2.28
CA GLU A 231 26.40 22.20 -3.46
C GLU A 231 25.60 21.77 -4.69
N PHE A 232 25.40 20.47 -4.88
CA PHE A 232 24.56 19.93 -5.94
C PHE A 232 23.13 20.48 -5.85
N TYR A 233 22.52 20.44 -4.66
CA TYR A 233 21.17 20.96 -4.40
C TYR A 233 21.09 22.45 -4.75
N SER A 234 22.01 23.26 -4.24
CA SER A 234 22.04 24.70 -4.51
C SER A 234 22.18 25.00 -6.00
N GLU A 235 22.98 24.21 -6.72
CA GLU A 235 23.17 24.39 -8.15
C GLU A 235 21.90 24.03 -8.93
N GLN A 236 21.27 22.90 -8.59
CA GLN A 236 20.02 22.46 -9.21
C GLN A 236 18.86 23.42 -8.93
N MET A 237 18.78 24.02 -7.74
CA MET A 237 17.75 25.01 -7.41
C MET A 237 17.87 26.28 -8.26
N LYS A 238 19.07 26.86 -8.36
CA LYS A 238 19.33 28.01 -9.26
C LYS A 238 18.95 27.69 -10.71
N GLN A 239 19.25 26.47 -11.13
CA GLN A 239 18.91 25.95 -12.43
C GLN A 239 17.40 25.74 -12.65
N ILE A 240 16.65 25.40 -11.60
CA ILE A 240 15.17 25.27 -11.62
C ILE A 240 14.53 26.65 -11.76
N ASP A 241 15.03 27.66 -11.02
CA ASP A 241 14.50 29.03 -11.06
C ASP A 241 14.65 29.67 -12.45
N ALA A 242 15.71 29.29 -13.18
CA ALA A 242 15.97 29.76 -14.55
C ALA A 242 15.11 29.06 -15.63
N LEU A 243 14.41 27.96 -15.31
CA LEU A 243 13.62 27.20 -16.28
C LEU A 243 12.22 27.78 -16.48
N LYS A 244 11.75 27.80 -17.73
CA LYS A 244 10.40 28.27 -18.08
C LYS A 244 9.33 27.17 -18.12
N LYS A 245 9.72 25.91 -18.39
CA LYS A 245 8.78 24.78 -18.54
C LYS A 245 8.65 23.98 -17.24
N GLU A 246 7.42 23.75 -16.79
CA GLU A 246 7.13 23.04 -15.54
C GLU A 246 7.61 21.57 -15.57
N ASP A 247 7.40 20.82 -16.65
CA ASP A 247 7.90 19.44 -16.78
C ASP A 247 9.43 19.32 -16.63
N ALA A 248 10.16 20.36 -17.06
CA ALA A 248 11.62 20.40 -16.94
C ALA A 248 12.05 20.67 -15.49
N LYS A 249 11.31 21.52 -14.77
CA LYS A 249 11.50 21.72 -13.33
C LYS A 249 11.21 20.44 -12.56
N GLU A 250 10.13 19.74 -12.91
CA GLU A 250 9.73 18.50 -12.25
C GLU A 250 10.77 17.38 -12.40
N ARG A 251 11.26 17.16 -13.63
CA ARG A 251 12.34 16.19 -13.88
C ARG A 251 13.60 16.49 -13.08
N ARG A 252 13.95 17.77 -12.92
CA ARG A 252 15.10 18.18 -12.09
C ARG A 252 14.84 17.97 -10.61
N LYS A 253 13.65 18.31 -10.09
CA LYS A 253 13.25 18.03 -8.70
C LYS A 253 13.34 16.53 -8.38
N LYS A 254 12.84 15.67 -9.28
CA LYS A 254 12.97 14.20 -9.16
C LYS A 254 14.42 13.75 -9.07
N LYS A 255 15.32 14.33 -9.87
CA LYS A 255 16.76 14.01 -9.80
C LYS A 255 17.38 14.45 -8.46
N ILE A 256 16.96 15.59 -7.91
CA ILE A 256 17.42 16.03 -6.59
C ILE A 256 16.98 15.04 -5.51
N VAL A 257 15.74 14.58 -5.55
CA VAL A 257 15.21 13.59 -4.60
C VAL A 257 15.96 12.26 -4.70
N GLU A 258 16.23 11.79 -5.92
CA GLU A 258 17.03 10.58 -6.14
C GLU A 258 18.41 10.67 -5.48
N ILE A 259 19.15 11.76 -5.73
CA ILE A 259 20.50 11.96 -5.19
C ILE A 259 20.45 12.15 -3.66
N GLY A 260 19.48 12.90 -3.13
CA GLY A 260 19.34 13.08 -1.69
C GLY A 260 19.05 11.78 -0.95
N ASN A 261 18.23 10.90 -1.52
CA ASN A 261 18.00 9.57 -0.96
C ASN A 261 19.28 8.71 -0.98
N GLN A 262 20.08 8.80 -2.05
CA GLN A 262 21.38 8.11 -2.10
C GLN A 262 22.33 8.65 -1.02
N THR A 263 22.36 9.97 -0.80
CA THR A 263 23.14 10.60 0.28
C THR A 263 22.74 10.06 1.65
N LEU A 264 21.43 9.96 1.93
CA LEU A 264 20.93 9.40 3.20
C LEU A 264 21.35 7.94 3.41
N ILE A 265 21.27 7.11 2.37
CA ILE A 265 21.72 5.71 2.43
C ILE A 265 23.23 5.61 2.74
N GLU A 266 24.05 6.49 2.19
CA GLU A 266 25.49 6.49 2.47
C GLU A 266 25.81 6.94 3.90
N PHE A 267 25.03 7.86 4.48
CA PHE A 267 25.11 8.20 5.91
C PHE A 267 24.78 7.00 6.81
N ASP A 268 23.72 6.26 6.48
CA ASP A 268 23.31 5.07 7.24
C ASP A 268 24.39 3.97 7.23
N ARG A 269 25.15 3.86 6.13
CA ARG A 269 26.23 2.86 6.01
C ARG A 269 27.50 3.22 6.75
N ASN A 270 27.77 4.50 6.93
CA ASN A 270 29.09 4.95 7.37
C ASN A 270 29.09 5.75 8.67
N GLY A 271 27.96 6.16 9.28
CA GLY A 271 28.05 7.01 10.46
C GLY A 271 26.77 7.29 11.24
N SER A 272 25.76 6.41 11.22
CA SER A 272 24.44 6.70 11.82
C SER A 272 24.44 7.01 13.33
N GLU A 273 25.53 6.74 14.05
CA GLU A 273 25.59 6.85 15.51
C GLU A 273 26.07 8.22 16.02
N ASN A 274 26.74 9.04 15.19
CA ASN A 274 27.27 10.34 15.61
C ASN A 274 26.19 11.45 15.55
N GLU A 275 25.98 12.14 16.68
CA GLU A 275 25.02 13.25 16.82
C GLU A 275 25.21 14.37 15.78
N LYS A 276 26.45 14.67 15.39
CA LYS A 276 26.77 15.69 14.37
C LYS A 276 26.14 15.34 13.02
N PHE A 277 26.15 14.06 12.63
CA PHE A 277 25.58 13.62 11.36
C PHE A 277 24.06 13.56 11.38
N LYS A 278 23.42 13.41 12.56
CA LYS A 278 21.96 13.52 12.67
C LYS A 278 21.46 14.89 12.22
N SER A 279 22.19 15.96 12.54
CA SER A 279 21.86 17.32 12.06
C SER A 279 21.93 17.42 10.53
N TYR A 280 22.99 16.87 9.92
CA TYR A 280 23.15 16.85 8.46
C TYR A 280 22.05 16.05 7.77
N ILE A 281 21.76 14.85 8.29
CA ILE A 281 20.69 13.99 7.81
C ILE A 281 19.33 14.71 7.87
N ASN A 282 19.03 15.38 8.98
CA ASN A 282 17.78 16.13 9.13
C ASN A 282 17.70 17.30 8.14
N SER A 283 18.80 18.01 7.90
CA SER A 283 18.86 19.08 6.89
C SER A 283 18.61 18.54 5.47
N VAL A 284 19.18 17.38 5.12
CA VAL A 284 18.92 16.74 3.84
C VAL A 284 17.44 16.36 3.73
N ARG A 285 16.86 15.74 4.77
CA ARG A 285 15.43 15.36 4.79
C ARG A 285 14.51 16.56 4.62
N GLU A 286 14.75 17.63 5.36
CA GLU A 286 13.97 18.87 5.26
C GLU A 286 14.01 19.45 3.83
N LYS A 287 15.18 19.47 3.19
CA LYS A 287 15.33 19.91 1.79
C LYS A 287 14.55 19.04 0.81
N LEU A 288 14.46 17.73 1.05
CA LEU A 288 13.67 16.81 0.22
C LEU A 288 12.17 16.99 0.46
N ASP A 289 11.75 17.16 1.70
CA ASP A 289 10.36 17.41 2.07
C ASP A 289 9.85 18.74 1.47
N ASN A 290 10.71 19.77 1.45
CA ASN A 290 10.44 21.06 0.79
C ASN A 290 10.32 20.95 -0.75
N LEU A 291 10.92 19.92 -1.36
CA LEU A 291 10.76 19.66 -2.80
C LEU A 291 9.51 18.83 -3.10
N ASN A 292 9.16 17.91 -2.21
CA ASN A 292 7.95 17.09 -2.30
C ASN A 292 6.68 17.90 -2.02
N THR A 293 6.76 18.97 -1.23
CA THR A 293 5.67 19.94 -1.01
C THR A 293 5.33 20.77 -2.26
N SER A 294 6.16 20.76 -3.31
CA SER A 294 5.80 21.28 -4.64
C SER A 294 5.20 20.23 -5.59
N GLN A 295 5.22 18.94 -5.25
CA GLN A 295 4.55 17.87 -6.02
C GLN A 295 3.20 17.49 -5.43
N ASN A 296 2.95 17.86 -4.17
CA ASN A 296 1.61 17.95 -3.64
C ASN A 296 1.18 19.42 -3.66
N SER A 297 0.62 19.88 -4.78
CA SER A 297 -0.57 20.70 -4.60
C SER A 297 -1.62 19.77 -3.97
N LYS A 298 -1.49 19.50 -2.67
CA LYS A 298 -2.68 19.28 -1.88
C LYS A 298 -3.51 20.52 -2.17
N THR A 299 -4.61 20.32 -2.88
CA THR A 299 -5.75 21.23 -2.85
C THR A 299 -6.15 21.26 -1.38
N GLU A 300 -5.43 22.05 -0.57
CA GLU A 300 -5.59 22.02 0.87
C GLU A 300 -6.93 22.67 1.15
N ILE A 301 -7.91 21.83 1.46
CA ILE A 301 -9.24 22.29 1.80
C ILE A 301 -9.12 22.99 3.15
N LYS A 302 -9.29 24.31 3.13
CA LYS A 302 -9.45 25.09 4.36
C LYS A 302 -10.86 24.83 4.87
N VAL A 303 -10.93 24.17 6.03
CA VAL A 303 -12.19 23.74 6.66
C VAL A 303 -12.41 24.52 7.94
N ASP A 304 -13.63 25.01 8.14
CA ASP A 304 -14.02 25.71 9.35
C ASP A 304 -14.47 24.70 10.43
N ASN A 305 -14.00 24.91 11.67
CA ASN A 305 -14.27 24.06 12.84
C ASN A 305 -13.95 22.55 12.69
N PRO A 306 -12.78 22.13 12.18
CA PRO A 306 -12.44 20.72 12.03
C PRO A 306 -12.25 19.99 13.36
N LEU A 307 -12.41 18.67 13.34
CA LEU A 307 -12.03 17.75 14.41
C LEU A 307 -11.12 16.64 13.86
N VAL A 308 -9.86 16.63 14.32
CA VAL A 308 -8.93 15.52 14.03
C VAL A 308 -9.27 14.33 14.93
N ILE A 309 -9.60 13.19 14.34
CA ILE A 309 -10.14 12.02 15.08
C ILE A 309 -9.03 11.15 15.72
N ASN A 310 -7.85 11.11 15.11
CA ASN A 310 -6.66 10.38 15.55
C ASN A 310 -5.40 11.28 15.51
N PRO A 311 -5.31 12.29 16.39
CA PRO A 311 -4.13 13.14 16.45
C PRO A 311 -2.88 12.31 16.76
N LYS A 312 -1.78 12.55 16.05
CA LYS A 312 -0.55 11.76 16.11
C LYS A 312 -0.75 10.28 15.70
N GLY A 313 -1.75 10.02 14.87
CA GLY A 313 -1.89 8.76 14.13
C GLY A 313 -0.80 8.64 13.06
N LEU A 314 -0.61 7.44 12.51
CA LEU A 314 0.28 7.26 11.35
C LEU A 314 -0.32 7.91 10.09
N PHE A 315 -1.65 7.99 10.01
CA PHE A 315 -2.38 8.76 9.01
C PHE A 315 -3.53 9.52 9.71
N GLU A 316 -3.40 10.84 9.84
CA GLU A 316 -4.42 11.66 10.50
C GLU A 316 -5.66 11.85 9.62
N LEU A 317 -6.83 11.81 10.26
CA LEU A 317 -8.13 12.03 9.62
C LEU A 317 -8.85 13.19 10.29
N THR A 318 -9.47 14.03 9.49
CA THR A 318 -10.09 15.29 9.91
C THR A 318 -11.54 15.35 9.47
N LEU A 319 -12.47 15.30 10.41
CA LEU A 319 -13.90 15.47 10.14
C LEU A 319 -14.29 16.95 10.24
N TYR A 320 -15.24 17.39 9.41
CA TYR A 320 -15.74 18.76 9.39
C TYR A 320 -17.19 18.84 8.90
N ASN A 321 -17.72 20.07 8.76
CA ASN A 321 -19.08 20.39 8.28
C ASN A 321 -20.23 20.05 9.25
N ALA A 322 -19.92 19.70 10.50
CA ALA A 322 -20.92 19.53 11.56
C ALA A 322 -20.46 20.16 12.89
N ASN A 323 -21.39 20.29 13.84
CA ASN A 323 -21.07 20.85 15.15
C ASN A 323 -20.13 19.91 15.96
N GLN A 324 -19.36 20.49 16.88
CA GLN A 324 -18.35 19.76 17.67
C GLN A 324 -18.91 18.61 18.52
N LYS A 325 -20.17 18.68 18.96
CA LYS A 325 -20.81 17.60 19.73
C LYS A 325 -21.07 16.39 18.82
N THR A 326 -21.66 16.62 17.65
CA THR A 326 -21.91 15.61 16.63
C THR A 326 -20.59 14.98 16.16
N LEU A 327 -19.57 15.77 15.83
CA LEU A 327 -18.28 15.25 15.38
C LEU A 327 -17.63 14.35 16.44
N LYS A 328 -17.72 14.70 17.73
CA LYS A 328 -17.22 13.87 18.84
C LYS A 328 -18.01 12.57 19.00
N GLN A 329 -19.33 12.60 18.81
CA GLN A 329 -20.15 11.39 18.82
C GLN A 329 -19.74 10.44 17.70
N VAL A 330 -19.67 10.91 16.45
CA VAL A 330 -19.23 10.10 15.31
C VAL A 330 -17.81 9.57 15.51
N THR A 331 -16.91 10.38 16.05
CA THR A 331 -15.56 9.93 16.42
C THR A 331 -15.60 8.76 17.40
N SER A 332 -16.43 8.82 18.45
CA SER A 332 -16.53 7.72 19.42
C SER A 332 -17.01 6.41 18.79
N PHE A 333 -17.89 6.50 17.79
CA PHE A 333 -18.38 5.34 17.04
C PHE A 333 -17.34 4.75 16.09
N ILE A 334 -16.57 5.60 15.38
CA ILE A 334 -15.47 5.15 14.52
C ILE A 334 -14.48 4.30 15.34
N LYS A 335 -14.20 4.72 16.59
CA LYS A 335 -13.28 4.07 17.53
C LYS A 335 -13.77 2.74 18.12
N ASP A 336 -15.07 2.46 18.11
CA ASP A 336 -15.62 1.26 18.73
C ASP A 336 -15.56 0.04 17.80
N ASP A 337 -14.72 -0.94 18.07
CA ASP A 337 -14.54 -2.12 17.20
C ASP A 337 -15.60 -3.22 17.31
N SER A 338 -16.68 -3.01 18.07
CA SER A 338 -17.72 -4.02 18.32
C SER A 338 -18.63 -4.38 17.12
N THR A 339 -18.60 -3.63 16.02
CA THR A 339 -19.54 -3.76 14.89
C THR A 339 -18.89 -4.24 13.58
N TRP A 340 -19.51 -5.25 12.96
CA TRP A 340 -18.98 -5.98 11.79
C TRP A 340 -19.33 -5.33 10.44
N ASN A 341 -20.36 -4.48 10.35
CA ASN A 341 -20.81 -3.80 9.11
C ASN A 341 -20.96 -2.27 9.25
N LYS A 342 -19.93 -1.65 9.82
CA LYS A 342 -19.89 -0.22 10.18
C LYS A 342 -20.44 0.75 9.12
N PRO A 343 -20.05 0.72 7.83
CA PRO A 343 -20.38 1.80 6.90
C PRO A 343 -21.88 2.06 6.74
N LYS A 344 -22.69 1.01 6.56
CA LYS A 344 -24.15 1.12 6.40
C LYS A 344 -24.85 1.65 7.65
N ASP A 345 -24.42 1.19 8.81
CA ASP A 345 -24.99 1.59 10.09
C ASP A 345 -24.72 3.07 10.40
N PHE A 346 -23.71 3.69 9.76
CA PHE A 346 -23.32 5.08 10.00
C PHE A 346 -23.81 6.10 8.97
N ILE A 347 -24.41 5.65 7.86
CA ILE A 347 -24.94 6.57 6.83
C ILE A 347 -25.86 7.61 7.46
N HIS A 348 -26.71 7.21 8.40
CA HIS A 348 -27.65 8.12 9.05
C HIS A 348 -26.99 9.33 9.75
N TYR A 349 -25.83 9.15 10.39
CA TYR A 349 -25.13 10.26 11.04
C TYR A 349 -24.51 11.21 10.01
N PHE A 350 -24.00 10.68 8.91
CA PHE A 350 -23.40 11.47 7.84
C PHE A 350 -24.45 12.23 7.04
N ALA A 351 -25.55 11.56 6.70
CA ALA A 351 -26.71 12.14 6.02
C ALA A 351 -27.38 13.25 6.86
N GLN A 352 -27.70 12.98 8.13
CA GLN A 352 -28.43 13.97 8.97
C GLN A 352 -27.64 15.24 9.31
N HIS A 353 -26.32 15.22 9.14
CA HIS A 353 -25.43 16.27 9.61
C HIS A 353 -24.42 16.73 8.55
N ASP A 354 -24.57 16.27 7.30
CA ASP A 354 -23.71 16.60 6.17
C ASP A 354 -22.22 16.44 6.46
N ILE A 355 -21.83 15.42 7.25
CA ILE A 355 -20.46 15.28 7.76
C ILE A 355 -19.49 14.98 6.62
N LYS A 356 -18.34 15.65 6.63
CA LYS A 356 -17.26 15.45 5.65
C LYS A 356 -15.94 15.06 6.29
N CYS A 357 -15.04 14.51 5.49
CA CYS A 357 -13.66 14.18 5.84
C CYS A 357 -12.69 14.82 4.86
N LYS A 358 -11.79 15.68 5.38
CA LYS A 358 -10.83 16.45 4.58
C LYS A 358 -10.00 15.55 3.67
N GLU A 359 -9.46 14.45 4.20
CA GLU A 359 -8.54 13.58 3.47
C GLU A 359 -9.23 12.75 2.37
N VAL A 360 -10.51 12.42 2.54
CA VAL A 360 -11.29 11.78 1.48
C VAL A 360 -11.60 12.79 0.37
N ASP A 361 -11.99 14.00 0.73
CA ASP A 361 -12.28 15.06 -0.25
C ASP A 361 -11.02 15.48 -1.02
N GLU A 362 -9.87 15.61 -0.34
CA GLU A 362 -8.57 15.85 -0.96
C GLU A 362 -8.23 14.76 -1.98
N TYR A 363 -8.48 13.49 -1.65
CA TYR A 363 -8.25 12.37 -2.55
C TYR A 363 -9.17 12.41 -3.78
N ILE A 364 -10.46 12.72 -3.61
CA ILE A 364 -11.40 12.88 -4.73
C ILE A 364 -10.94 14.03 -5.63
N LEU A 365 -10.62 15.20 -5.06
CA LEU A 365 -10.14 16.36 -5.81
C LEU A 365 -8.85 16.06 -6.59
N GLN A 366 -7.96 15.25 -6.01
CA GLN A 366 -6.70 14.90 -6.62
C GLN A 366 -6.85 13.89 -7.76
N TYR A 367 -7.63 12.83 -7.58
CA TYR A 367 -7.62 11.69 -8.50
C TYR A 367 -8.80 11.62 -9.48
N LYS A 368 -9.94 12.25 -9.17
CA LYS A 368 -11.10 12.27 -10.08
C LYS A 368 -10.78 12.91 -11.45
N PRO A 369 -10.08 14.06 -11.55
CA PRO A 369 -9.75 14.65 -12.85
C PRO A 369 -8.85 13.73 -13.69
N THR A 370 -7.85 13.11 -13.07
CA THR A 370 -6.96 12.15 -13.75
C THR A 370 -7.71 10.90 -14.20
N TYR A 371 -8.64 10.40 -13.39
CA TYR A 371 -9.51 9.30 -13.75
C TYR A 371 -10.36 9.63 -14.97
N GLN A 372 -11.03 10.81 -14.98
CA GLN A 372 -11.86 11.26 -16.10
C GLN A 372 -11.04 11.46 -17.38
N GLU A 373 -9.90 12.13 -17.31
CA GLU A 373 -9.02 12.37 -18.46
C GLU A 373 -8.56 11.05 -19.10
N LYS A 374 -8.11 10.09 -18.28
CA LYS A 374 -7.70 8.77 -18.75
C LYS A 374 -8.87 7.99 -19.35
N LEU A 375 -10.03 7.99 -18.69
CA LEU A 375 -11.22 7.30 -19.20
C LEU A 375 -11.63 7.84 -20.58
N HIS A 376 -11.67 9.17 -20.74
CA HIS A 376 -11.92 9.79 -22.04
C HIS A 376 -10.90 9.35 -23.09
N ALA A 377 -9.61 9.32 -22.75
CA ALA A 377 -8.58 8.84 -23.67
C ALA A 377 -8.76 7.36 -24.07
N TYR A 378 -9.22 6.50 -23.17
CA TYR A 378 -9.55 5.10 -23.48
C TYR A 378 -10.74 4.99 -24.44
N LEU A 379 -11.80 5.75 -24.18
CA LEU A 379 -13.00 5.79 -25.01
C LEU A 379 -12.69 6.31 -26.42
N ASP A 380 -11.92 7.40 -26.53
CA ASP A 380 -11.55 8.02 -27.81
C ASP A 380 -10.66 7.09 -28.67
N ASN A 381 -9.82 6.27 -28.03
CA ASN A 381 -8.94 5.33 -28.72
C ASN A 381 -9.62 3.97 -29.04
N SER A 382 -10.84 3.74 -28.54
CA SER A 382 -11.55 2.49 -28.77
C SER A 382 -12.16 2.43 -30.18
N LYS A 383 -11.83 1.37 -30.92
CA LYS A 383 -12.43 1.12 -32.24
C LYS A 383 -13.84 0.52 -32.15
N GLU A 384 -14.15 -0.12 -31.04
CA GLU A 384 -15.38 -0.87 -30.82
C GLU A 384 -16.47 0.02 -30.22
N TYR A 385 -16.09 0.96 -29.35
CA TYR A 385 -17.00 1.81 -28.59
C TYR A 385 -17.97 2.66 -29.46
N PRO A 386 -17.52 3.34 -30.55
CA PRO A 386 -18.43 4.15 -31.37
C PRO A 386 -19.53 3.35 -32.09
N ASN A 387 -19.29 2.06 -32.33
CA ASN A 387 -20.18 1.19 -33.10
C ASN A 387 -20.93 0.16 -32.23
N ALA A 388 -20.72 0.19 -30.91
CA ALA A 388 -21.34 -0.72 -29.97
C ALA A 388 -22.82 -0.37 -29.71
N THR A 389 -23.62 -1.39 -29.36
CA THR A 389 -24.98 -1.18 -28.82
C THR A 389 -24.88 -0.59 -27.42
N GLU A 390 -25.93 0.09 -26.93
CA GLU A 390 -25.90 0.73 -25.60
C GLU A 390 -25.48 -0.22 -24.46
N LYS A 391 -25.99 -1.46 -24.46
CA LYS A 391 -25.59 -2.47 -23.47
C LYS A 391 -24.11 -2.87 -23.59
N ASN A 392 -23.57 -2.89 -24.81
CA ASN A 392 -22.15 -3.20 -25.03
C ASN A 392 -21.27 -2.00 -24.69
N LYS A 393 -21.75 -0.76 -24.90
CA LYS A 393 -21.03 0.46 -24.47
C LYS A 393 -20.85 0.51 -22.97
N GLU A 394 -21.90 0.22 -22.21
CA GLU A 394 -21.87 0.14 -20.74
C GLU A 394 -20.82 -0.88 -20.27
N ALA A 395 -20.82 -2.08 -20.86
CA ALA A 395 -19.81 -3.10 -20.54
C ALA A 395 -18.37 -2.69 -20.91
N ILE A 396 -18.18 -2.01 -22.04
CA ILE A 396 -16.87 -1.50 -22.48
C ILE A 396 -16.39 -0.39 -21.54
N GLU A 397 -17.28 0.52 -21.15
CA GLU A 397 -16.99 1.58 -20.18
C GLU A 397 -16.56 0.99 -18.86
N ASP A 398 -17.29 0.01 -18.31
CA ASP A 398 -16.94 -0.63 -17.04
C ASP A 398 -15.55 -1.28 -17.08
N GLU A 399 -15.21 -1.94 -18.19
CA GLU A 399 -13.88 -2.52 -18.39
C GLU A 399 -12.78 -1.44 -18.42
N PHE A 400 -13.01 -0.35 -19.16
CA PHE A 400 -12.06 0.77 -19.20
C PHE A 400 -11.94 1.48 -17.85
N LYS A 401 -13.04 1.63 -17.11
CA LYS A 401 -13.03 2.22 -15.76
C LYS A 401 -12.12 1.42 -14.83
N GLU A 402 -12.23 0.10 -14.81
CA GLU A 402 -11.36 -0.77 -14.01
C GLU A 402 -9.88 -0.67 -14.41
N GLU A 403 -9.60 -0.64 -15.72
CA GLU A 403 -8.23 -0.50 -16.22
C GLU A 403 -7.62 0.86 -15.82
N VAL A 404 -8.39 1.95 -15.94
CA VAL A 404 -7.95 3.29 -15.54
C VAL A 404 -7.70 3.36 -14.02
N ILE A 405 -8.59 2.76 -13.21
CA ILE A 405 -8.44 2.70 -11.75
C ILE A 405 -7.13 1.99 -11.35
N ASN A 406 -6.78 0.88 -12.01
CA ASN A 406 -5.53 0.15 -11.78
C ASN A 406 -4.26 0.95 -12.11
N GLN A 407 -4.40 2.01 -12.90
CA GLN A 407 -3.31 2.90 -13.29
C GLN A 407 -3.25 4.18 -12.45
N LEU A 408 -4.10 4.32 -11.43
CA LEU A 408 -4.00 5.42 -10.49
C LEU A 408 -2.72 5.26 -9.64
N PRO A 409 -1.99 6.36 -9.37
CA PRO A 409 -0.81 6.31 -8.49
C PRO A 409 -1.14 5.72 -7.12
N GLU A 410 -2.28 6.11 -6.57
CA GLU A 410 -2.79 5.65 -5.28
C GLU A 410 -4.21 5.13 -5.50
N ARG A 411 -4.41 3.83 -5.31
CA ARG A 411 -5.74 3.19 -5.42
C ARG A 411 -6.28 2.91 -4.03
N ALA A 412 -7.28 3.68 -3.60
CA ALA A 412 -7.99 3.43 -2.37
C ALA A 412 -8.88 2.17 -2.45
N ASN A 413 -9.03 1.47 -1.32
CA ASN A 413 -9.80 0.23 -1.21
C ASN A 413 -11.30 0.47 -1.02
N CYS A 414 -11.94 1.03 -2.05
CA CYS A 414 -13.37 1.25 -2.17
C CYS A 414 -13.81 1.05 -3.62
N ASP A 415 -15.12 1.12 -3.88
CA ASP A 415 -15.63 1.30 -5.25
C ASP A 415 -15.33 2.74 -5.70
N LEU A 416 -14.23 2.89 -6.45
CA LEU A 416 -13.77 4.18 -6.93
C LEU A 416 -14.67 4.75 -8.04
N GLN A 417 -15.41 3.90 -8.75
CA GLN A 417 -16.36 4.35 -9.77
C GLN A 417 -17.50 5.09 -9.07
N VAL A 418 -18.10 4.46 -8.06
CA VAL A 418 -19.11 5.08 -7.19
C VAL A 418 -18.58 6.36 -6.54
N LEU A 419 -17.37 6.31 -5.97
CA LEU A 419 -16.77 7.46 -5.28
C LEU A 419 -16.62 8.67 -6.22
N PHE A 420 -16.16 8.46 -7.46
CA PHE A 420 -15.93 9.55 -8.40
C PHE A 420 -17.22 10.01 -9.10
N ASP A 421 -18.04 9.08 -9.59
CA ASP A 421 -19.23 9.37 -10.39
C ASP A 421 -20.29 10.12 -9.55
N TYR A 422 -20.39 9.83 -8.25
CA TYR A 422 -21.41 10.42 -7.37
C TYR A 422 -20.90 11.51 -6.41
N SER A 423 -19.60 11.85 -6.45
CA SER A 423 -19.02 12.91 -5.60
C SER A 423 -19.55 14.32 -5.81
N GLU A 424 -20.19 14.58 -6.95
CA GLU A 424 -20.78 15.90 -7.28
C GLU A 424 -22.22 16.07 -6.80
N ILE A 425 -22.83 15.00 -6.26
CA ILE A 425 -24.18 15.08 -5.70
C ILE A 425 -24.12 15.95 -4.43
N ASP A 426 -25.03 16.92 -4.34
CA ASP A 426 -25.19 17.76 -3.15
C ASP A 426 -25.52 16.87 -1.94
N LEU A 427 -24.76 17.02 -0.84
CA LEU A 427 -25.00 16.24 0.37
C LEU A 427 -26.35 16.55 1.02
N SER A 428 -26.84 17.77 0.84
CA SER A 428 -28.10 18.19 1.43
C SER A 428 -29.35 17.70 0.68
N ILE A 429 -29.18 16.86 -0.35
CA ILE A 429 -30.25 16.42 -1.25
C ILE A 429 -31.36 15.64 -0.53
N ASP A 430 -31.02 14.94 0.54
CA ASP A 430 -31.96 14.14 1.34
C ASP A 430 -32.47 14.86 2.59
N ASN A 431 -31.86 15.99 2.99
CA ASN A 431 -32.19 16.73 4.22
C ASN A 431 -33.69 16.98 4.39
N LYS A 432 -34.38 17.47 3.36
CA LYS A 432 -35.83 17.74 3.41
C LYS A 432 -36.65 16.49 3.77
N LEU A 433 -36.26 15.35 3.22
CA LEU A 433 -37.00 14.10 3.36
C LEU A 433 -36.67 13.42 4.70
N VAL A 434 -35.39 13.45 5.09
CA VAL A 434 -34.89 12.91 6.35
C VAL A 434 -35.38 13.73 7.54
N GLU A 435 -35.48 15.05 7.42
CA GLU A 435 -36.02 15.93 8.46
C GLU A 435 -37.52 15.66 8.72
N GLU A 436 -38.31 15.40 7.68
CA GLU A 436 -39.74 15.13 7.82
C GLU A 436 -40.04 13.71 8.33
N TYR A 437 -39.41 12.70 7.75
CA TYR A 437 -39.80 11.30 7.97
C TYR A 437 -38.82 10.51 8.84
N GLY A 438 -37.60 11.03 9.05
CA GLY A 438 -36.52 10.31 9.69
C GLY A 438 -35.79 9.34 8.74
N PHE A 439 -34.53 9.08 9.04
CA PHE A 439 -33.65 8.27 8.19
C PHE A 439 -34.19 6.86 7.92
N ASP A 440 -34.66 6.16 8.95
CA ASP A 440 -35.10 4.76 8.83
C ASP A 440 -36.32 4.61 7.90
N VAL A 441 -37.27 5.54 7.98
CA VAL A 441 -38.47 5.55 7.12
C VAL A 441 -38.09 5.83 5.68
N VAL A 442 -37.21 6.82 5.44
CA VAL A 442 -36.72 7.14 4.09
C VAL A 442 -35.94 5.98 3.50
N SER A 443 -35.07 5.35 4.29
CA SER A 443 -34.30 4.18 3.89
C SER A 443 -35.20 3.02 3.49
N GLN A 444 -36.20 2.73 4.30
CA GLN A 444 -37.18 1.71 3.98
C GLN A 444 -37.99 2.05 2.72
N TYR A 445 -38.41 3.31 2.56
CA TYR A 445 -39.14 3.78 1.38
C TYR A 445 -38.32 3.61 0.11
N LEU A 446 -37.04 4.02 0.13
CA LEU A 446 -36.11 3.84 -0.99
C LEU A 446 -35.87 2.37 -1.32
N GLY A 447 -35.72 1.50 -0.31
CA GLY A 447 -35.59 0.04 -0.53
C GLY A 447 -36.81 -0.59 -1.22
N LEU A 448 -37.99 0.02 -1.08
CA LEU A 448 -39.24 -0.42 -1.68
C LEU A 448 -39.64 0.37 -2.95
N LYS A 449 -38.87 1.38 -3.36
CA LYS A 449 -39.06 2.22 -4.56
C LYS A 449 -39.45 1.43 -5.81
N HIS A 450 -38.82 0.28 -6.05
CA HIS A 450 -39.11 -0.54 -7.23
C HIS A 450 -40.56 -1.07 -7.29
N TYR A 451 -41.26 -1.16 -6.15
CA TYR A 451 -42.70 -1.44 -6.11
C TYR A 451 -43.53 -0.23 -6.55
N LEU A 452 -43.09 0.98 -6.19
CA LEU A 452 -43.72 2.22 -6.63
C LEU A 452 -43.57 2.39 -8.16
N GLU A 453 -42.37 2.24 -8.70
CA GLU A 453 -42.08 2.41 -10.14
C GLU A 453 -42.83 1.41 -11.03
N LYS A 454 -43.00 0.17 -10.53
CA LYS A 454 -43.70 -0.90 -11.27
C LYS A 454 -45.21 -0.92 -10.99
N ASP A 455 -45.71 0.01 -10.18
CA ASP A 455 -47.10 0.06 -9.70
C ASP A 455 -47.57 -1.30 -9.14
N LYS A 456 -46.79 -1.85 -8.20
CA LYS A 456 -46.99 -3.19 -7.64
C LYS A 456 -47.37 -3.16 -6.17
N VAL A 457 -48.24 -4.10 -5.81
CA VAL A 457 -48.65 -4.40 -4.44
C VAL A 457 -47.61 -5.32 -3.76
N ILE A 458 -47.38 -5.09 -2.47
CA ILE A 458 -46.49 -5.85 -1.60
C ILE A 458 -47.32 -6.81 -0.74
N THR A 459 -46.98 -8.10 -0.79
CA THR A 459 -47.75 -9.17 -0.11
C THR A 459 -46.90 -10.13 0.73
N HIS A 460 -45.58 -9.97 0.73
CA HIS A 460 -44.62 -10.92 1.33
C HIS A 460 -44.03 -10.42 2.66
N LEU A 461 -44.24 -9.16 2.99
CA LEU A 461 -43.72 -8.49 4.19
C LEU A 461 -44.82 -8.42 5.27
N GLU A 462 -44.41 -8.38 6.53
CA GLU A 462 -45.33 -8.35 7.66
C GLU A 462 -45.78 -6.92 7.97
N ARG A 463 -47.00 -6.78 8.52
CA ARG A 463 -47.53 -5.46 8.92
C ARG A 463 -46.60 -4.69 9.86
N LYS A 464 -45.90 -5.38 10.76
CA LYS A 464 -44.94 -4.76 11.69
C LYS A 464 -43.86 -3.96 10.96
N GLU A 465 -43.44 -4.44 9.79
CA GLU A 465 -42.42 -3.79 8.99
C GLU A 465 -42.94 -2.49 8.39
N PHE A 466 -44.25 -2.31 8.17
CA PHE A 466 -44.82 -1.10 7.59
C PHE A 466 -45.32 -0.08 8.61
N GLU A 467 -45.18 -0.32 9.92
CA GLU A 467 -45.77 0.56 10.94
C GLU A 467 -45.32 2.01 10.81
N ASP A 468 -44.04 2.24 10.54
CA ASP A 468 -43.50 3.59 10.44
C ASP A 468 -43.84 4.26 9.10
N LEU A 469 -43.85 3.50 8.00
CA LEU A 469 -44.35 3.98 6.70
C LEU A 469 -45.85 4.31 6.72
N LEU A 470 -46.65 3.57 7.48
CA LEU A 470 -48.08 3.84 7.70
C LEU A 470 -48.27 5.12 8.51
N LYS A 471 -47.51 5.30 9.59
CA LYS A 471 -47.52 6.55 10.38
C LYS A 471 -47.10 7.75 9.53
N ALA A 472 -46.13 7.58 8.63
CA ALA A 472 -45.67 8.58 7.68
C ALA A 472 -46.66 8.85 6.52
N GLY A 473 -47.69 8.01 6.36
CA GLY A 473 -48.67 8.14 5.26
C GLY A 473 -48.10 7.84 3.87
N LEU A 474 -47.01 7.08 3.80
CA LEU A 474 -46.30 6.73 2.56
C LEU A 474 -46.72 5.38 1.96
N VAL A 475 -47.64 4.67 2.62
CA VAL A 475 -48.15 3.36 2.21
C VAL A 475 -49.65 3.31 2.45
N ILE A 476 -50.37 2.66 1.53
CA ILE A 476 -51.81 2.38 1.65
C ILE A 476 -52.04 0.90 1.95
N THR A 477 -53.12 0.61 2.69
CA THR A 477 -53.50 -0.76 3.07
C THR A 477 -54.42 -1.39 2.03
N ALA A 478 -54.67 -2.70 2.15
CA ALA A 478 -55.60 -3.42 1.29
C ALA A 478 -56.96 -2.73 1.11
N ASP A 479 -57.50 -2.09 2.14
CA ASP A 479 -58.84 -1.49 2.11
C ASP A 479 -58.90 -0.25 1.19
N GLU A 480 -57.76 0.37 0.90
CA GLU A 480 -57.62 1.53 0.02
C GLU A 480 -57.18 1.15 -1.41
N ILE A 481 -56.77 -0.10 -1.62
CA ILE A 481 -56.37 -0.63 -2.93
C ILE A 481 -57.62 -1.11 -3.68
N SER A 482 -57.70 -0.83 -4.98
CA SER A 482 -58.82 -1.30 -5.79
C SER A 482 -58.92 -2.84 -5.79
N TYR A 483 -60.14 -3.37 -5.71
CA TYR A 483 -60.36 -4.82 -5.76
C TYR A 483 -59.78 -5.47 -7.02
N GLU A 484 -59.84 -4.78 -8.17
CA GLU A 484 -59.27 -5.30 -9.41
C GLU A 484 -57.76 -5.55 -9.28
N GLU A 485 -57.04 -4.63 -8.65
CA GLU A 485 -55.61 -4.73 -8.44
C GLU A 485 -55.27 -5.81 -7.40
N LEU A 486 -56.01 -5.86 -6.29
CA LEU A 486 -55.88 -6.93 -5.30
C LEU A 486 -56.07 -8.31 -5.93
N LEU A 487 -57.11 -8.51 -6.74
CA LEU A 487 -57.40 -9.79 -7.37
C LEU A 487 -56.30 -10.21 -8.37
N LYS A 488 -55.67 -9.27 -9.08
CA LYS A 488 -54.55 -9.58 -10.00
C LYS A 488 -53.37 -10.23 -9.28
N THR A 489 -53.11 -9.85 -8.02
CA THR A 489 -52.04 -10.41 -7.19
C THR A 489 -52.30 -11.86 -6.75
N GLN A 490 -53.56 -12.28 -6.68
CA GLN A 490 -53.95 -13.57 -6.11
C GLN A 490 -53.72 -14.76 -7.05
N LYS A 491 -53.43 -15.94 -6.50
CA LYS A 491 -53.30 -17.19 -7.29
C LYS A 491 -54.66 -17.58 -7.87
N LEU A 492 -54.67 -18.26 -9.02
CA LEU A 492 -55.90 -18.72 -9.68
C LEU A 492 -56.76 -19.61 -8.76
N LYS A 493 -56.13 -20.43 -7.91
CA LYS A 493 -56.81 -21.24 -6.90
C LYS A 493 -57.61 -20.36 -5.91
N THR A 494 -57.02 -19.28 -5.42
CA THR A 494 -57.66 -18.33 -4.51
C THR A 494 -58.81 -17.60 -5.20
N LEU A 495 -58.61 -17.15 -6.45
CA LEU A 495 -59.67 -16.52 -7.25
C LEU A 495 -60.87 -17.45 -7.46
N ASN A 496 -60.61 -18.72 -7.79
CA ASN A 496 -61.66 -19.73 -7.94
C ASN A 496 -62.40 -20.01 -6.63
N ALA A 497 -61.70 -19.96 -5.48
CA ALA A 497 -62.33 -20.11 -4.16
C ALA A 497 -63.27 -18.94 -3.83
N ILE A 498 -62.90 -17.70 -4.19
CA ILE A 498 -63.74 -16.50 -3.99
C ILE A 498 -64.97 -16.53 -4.91
N CYS A 499 -64.86 -17.10 -6.12
CA CYS A 499 -65.97 -17.15 -7.07
C CYS A 499 -67.14 -18.06 -6.63
N GLU A 500 -66.95 -18.90 -5.60
CA GLU A 500 -67.97 -19.79 -5.02
C GLU A 500 -68.83 -20.55 -6.07
N LYS A 501 -68.22 -20.97 -7.18
CA LYS A 501 -68.92 -21.74 -8.23
C LYS A 501 -69.06 -23.21 -7.84
N GLU A 502 -70.27 -23.74 -7.94
CA GLU A 502 -70.58 -25.17 -7.72
C GLU A 502 -70.15 -26.05 -8.91
N GLU A 503 -70.14 -25.51 -10.15
CA GLU A 503 -69.65 -26.20 -11.35
C GLU A 503 -68.73 -25.28 -12.19
N ASP A 504 -67.62 -25.86 -12.68
CA ASP A 504 -66.58 -25.27 -13.53
C ASP A 504 -65.67 -24.16 -12.95
N HIS A 505 -64.46 -24.58 -12.53
CA HIS A 505 -63.37 -23.66 -12.19
C HIS A 505 -62.80 -22.91 -13.41
N PHE A 506 -62.46 -21.64 -13.22
CA PHE A 506 -61.77 -20.87 -14.26
C PHE A 506 -60.33 -21.39 -14.45
N LYS A 507 -59.95 -21.59 -15.71
CA LYS A 507 -58.57 -21.96 -16.11
C LYS A 507 -57.64 -20.76 -16.33
N ARG A 508 -58.17 -19.55 -16.42
CA ARG A 508 -57.42 -18.30 -16.67
C ARG A 508 -57.81 -17.23 -15.64
N LYS A 509 -56.82 -16.55 -15.05
CA LYS A 509 -57.03 -15.51 -14.03
C LYS A 509 -57.97 -14.40 -14.50
N ASN A 510 -57.74 -13.83 -15.70
CA ASN A 510 -58.53 -12.69 -16.19
C ASN A 510 -60.04 -13.02 -16.29
N LYS A 511 -60.40 -14.27 -16.61
CA LYS A 511 -61.82 -14.69 -16.64
C LYS A 511 -62.44 -14.73 -15.24
N ALA A 512 -61.69 -15.22 -14.25
CA ALA A 512 -62.14 -15.22 -12.86
C ALA A 512 -62.27 -13.79 -12.31
N ILE A 513 -61.31 -12.91 -12.63
CA ILE A 513 -61.34 -11.50 -12.21
C ILE A 513 -62.54 -10.76 -12.83
N ASN A 514 -62.81 -10.94 -14.13
CA ASN A 514 -63.97 -10.33 -14.79
C ASN A 514 -65.29 -10.82 -14.18
N TYR A 515 -65.41 -12.11 -13.89
CA TYR A 515 -66.60 -12.66 -13.22
C TYR A 515 -66.82 -12.05 -11.83
N LEU A 516 -65.76 -11.89 -11.04
CA LEU A 516 -65.82 -11.24 -9.73
C LEU A 516 -66.18 -9.75 -9.82
N LYS A 517 -65.76 -9.08 -10.90
CA LYS A 517 -66.12 -7.68 -11.18
C LYS A 517 -67.62 -7.52 -11.49
N GLU A 518 -68.22 -8.49 -12.17
CA GLU A 518 -69.66 -8.51 -12.47
C GLU A 518 -70.51 -8.92 -11.25
N HIS A 519 -69.92 -9.56 -10.25
CA HIS A 519 -70.59 -10.10 -9.07
C HIS A 519 -70.02 -9.51 -7.77
N GLU A 520 -70.10 -8.19 -7.61
CA GLU A 520 -69.49 -7.45 -6.48
C GLU A 520 -69.85 -7.99 -5.09
N ARG A 521 -71.02 -8.62 -4.93
CA ARG A 521 -71.43 -9.26 -3.66
C ARG A 521 -70.44 -10.33 -3.17
N LEU A 522 -69.73 -11.01 -4.08
CA LEU A 522 -68.74 -12.04 -3.76
C LEU A 522 -67.42 -11.42 -3.23
N LEU A 523 -67.15 -10.16 -3.55
CA LEU A 523 -65.94 -9.46 -3.08
C LEU A 523 -65.93 -9.26 -1.56
N ASN A 524 -67.11 -9.22 -0.92
CA ASN A 524 -67.25 -9.18 0.53
C ASN A 524 -66.59 -10.38 1.24
N ASN A 525 -66.41 -11.50 0.53
CA ASN A 525 -65.78 -12.70 1.07
C ASN A 525 -64.26 -12.74 0.88
N ILE A 526 -63.63 -11.73 0.26
CA ILE A 526 -62.17 -11.71 0.00
C ILE A 526 -61.36 -11.96 1.26
N GLY A 527 -61.73 -11.35 2.39
CA GLY A 527 -61.02 -11.52 3.67
C GLY A 527 -61.02 -12.95 4.22
N LYS A 528 -61.90 -13.84 3.75
CA LYS A 528 -61.90 -15.27 4.13
C LYS A 528 -60.77 -16.05 3.46
N PHE A 529 -60.33 -15.61 2.27
CA PHE A 529 -59.38 -16.34 1.42
C PHE A 529 -58.05 -15.60 1.23
N VAL A 530 -58.04 -14.29 1.50
CA VAL A 530 -56.88 -13.40 1.33
C VAL A 530 -56.57 -12.74 2.67
N ALA A 531 -55.33 -12.89 3.14
CA ALA A 531 -54.85 -12.20 4.33
C ALA A 531 -54.57 -10.72 4.01
N THR A 532 -55.63 -9.91 3.93
CA THR A 532 -55.57 -8.48 3.58
C THR A 532 -54.68 -7.66 4.51
N ARG A 533 -54.51 -8.10 5.76
CA ARG A 533 -53.67 -7.42 6.78
C ARG A 533 -52.18 -7.28 6.42
N ASN A 534 -51.67 -8.07 5.47
CA ASN A 534 -50.26 -8.07 5.03
C ASN A 534 -50.13 -7.55 3.59
N ILE A 535 -51.14 -6.84 3.09
CA ILE A 535 -51.16 -6.32 1.73
C ILE A 535 -51.04 -4.80 1.79
N PHE A 536 -50.00 -4.30 1.14
CA PHE A 536 -49.62 -2.90 1.17
C PHE A 536 -49.25 -2.42 -0.23
N LYS A 537 -49.41 -1.12 -0.51
CA LYS A 537 -48.92 -0.50 -1.74
C LYS A 537 -48.24 0.82 -1.40
N LEU A 538 -47.07 1.07 -1.98
CA LEU A 538 -46.38 2.35 -1.78
C LEU A 538 -47.17 3.49 -2.41
N LYS A 539 -47.16 4.63 -1.74
CA LYS A 539 -47.73 5.88 -2.23
C LYS A 539 -46.59 6.78 -2.76
N PRO A 540 -46.81 7.53 -3.85
CA PRO A 540 -45.88 8.58 -4.26
C PRO A 540 -45.67 9.60 -3.13
N LEU A 541 -44.51 10.23 -3.10
CA LEU A 541 -44.26 11.33 -2.18
C LEU A 541 -45.31 12.45 -2.38
N PRO A 542 -45.70 13.16 -1.31
CA PRO A 542 -46.56 14.33 -1.42
C PRO A 542 -45.95 15.42 -2.31
N SER A 543 -46.79 16.27 -2.93
CA SER A 543 -46.36 17.31 -3.86
C SER A 543 -45.36 18.34 -3.31
N LYS A 544 -45.23 18.45 -1.98
CA LYS A 544 -44.20 19.26 -1.33
C LYS A 544 -42.76 18.77 -1.58
N PHE A 545 -42.60 17.57 -2.14
CA PHE A 545 -41.33 16.95 -2.48
C PHE A 545 -41.20 16.67 -3.99
N ASP A 546 -41.94 17.38 -4.85
CA ASP A 546 -41.86 17.21 -6.31
C ASP A 546 -40.47 17.57 -6.86
N ASP A 547 -39.68 18.36 -6.13
CA ASP A 547 -38.30 18.72 -6.43
C ASP A 547 -37.27 17.67 -5.97
N VAL A 548 -37.68 16.67 -5.19
CA VAL A 548 -36.80 15.64 -4.64
C VAL A 548 -36.58 14.51 -5.64
N ASN A 549 -35.32 14.25 -5.99
CA ASN A 549 -34.94 13.15 -6.85
C ASN A 549 -34.53 11.91 -6.03
N LEU A 550 -35.45 10.94 -5.93
CA LEU A 550 -35.22 9.69 -5.20
C LEU A 550 -34.03 8.88 -5.71
N HIS A 551 -33.72 8.94 -7.01
CA HIS A 551 -32.58 8.22 -7.56
C HIS A 551 -31.26 8.88 -7.18
N GLN A 552 -31.20 10.21 -7.17
CA GLN A 552 -30.00 10.92 -6.70
C GLN A 552 -29.77 10.75 -5.20
N ILE A 553 -30.83 10.67 -4.37
CA ILE A 553 -30.68 10.32 -2.94
C ILE A 553 -30.08 8.92 -2.78
N GLU A 554 -30.59 7.95 -3.53
CA GLU A 554 -30.06 6.58 -3.52
C GLU A 554 -28.58 6.54 -3.93
N SER A 555 -28.22 7.22 -5.03
CA SER A 555 -26.82 7.36 -5.46
C SER A 555 -25.96 8.08 -4.41
N HIS A 556 -26.49 9.11 -3.76
CA HIS A 556 -25.83 9.82 -2.68
C HIS A 556 -25.53 8.90 -1.49
N TRP A 557 -26.47 8.05 -1.09
CA TRP A 557 -26.26 7.13 0.02
C TRP A 557 -25.30 5.98 -0.32
N ILE A 558 -25.31 5.50 -1.56
CA ILE A 558 -24.31 4.55 -2.07
C ILE A 558 -22.92 5.20 -2.03
N PHE A 559 -22.82 6.48 -2.42
CA PHE A 559 -21.59 7.26 -2.27
C PHE A 559 -21.16 7.39 -0.80
N LEU A 560 -22.07 7.74 0.10
CA LEU A 560 -21.77 7.85 1.54
C LEU A 560 -21.26 6.53 2.12
N GLU A 561 -21.80 5.38 1.68
CA GLU A 561 -21.32 4.06 2.13
C GLU A 561 -19.82 3.88 1.82
N GLU A 562 -19.40 4.14 0.59
CA GLU A 562 -17.99 4.02 0.18
C GLU A 562 -17.11 5.13 0.78
N TYR A 563 -17.65 6.35 0.94
CA TYR A 563 -16.99 7.47 1.61
C TYR A 563 -16.68 7.14 3.08
N ILE A 564 -17.66 6.64 3.83
CA ILE A 564 -17.51 6.23 5.23
C ILE A 564 -16.56 5.04 5.35
N LYS A 565 -16.64 4.08 4.43
CA LYS A 565 -15.73 2.92 4.39
C LYS A 565 -14.26 3.35 4.27
N LEU A 566 -13.96 4.38 3.47
CA LEU A 566 -12.61 4.95 3.40
C LEU A 566 -12.13 5.51 4.74
N ILE A 567 -12.98 6.28 5.43
CA ILE A 567 -12.66 6.86 6.74
C ILE A 567 -12.37 5.75 7.75
N ILE A 568 -13.28 4.78 7.87
CA ILE A 568 -13.22 3.72 8.88
C ILE A 568 -12.04 2.78 8.65
N ASN A 569 -11.82 2.35 7.40
CA ASN A 569 -10.72 1.45 7.08
C ASN A 569 -9.38 2.16 7.29
N THR A 570 -9.24 3.42 6.88
CA THR A 570 -8.00 4.18 7.08
C THR A 570 -7.71 4.38 8.57
N TYR A 571 -8.73 4.73 9.35
CA TYR A 571 -8.60 4.86 10.80
C TYR A 571 -8.12 3.55 11.43
N ARG A 572 -8.81 2.44 11.15
CA ARG A 572 -8.49 1.12 11.69
C ARG A 572 -7.09 0.66 11.34
N GLU A 573 -6.70 0.80 10.07
CA GLU A 573 -5.37 0.43 9.62
C GLU A 573 -4.30 1.33 10.29
N SER A 574 -4.51 2.64 10.36
CA SER A 574 -3.59 3.57 11.08
C SER A 574 -3.35 3.14 12.52
N GLU A 575 -4.40 2.79 13.26
CA GLU A 575 -4.26 2.36 14.67
C GLU A 575 -3.61 0.98 14.78
N ARG A 576 -4.04 0.01 13.96
CA ARG A 576 -3.46 -1.34 13.90
C ARG A 576 -1.95 -1.31 13.61
N TYR A 577 -1.50 -0.45 12.70
CA TYR A 577 -0.08 -0.34 12.35
C TYR A 577 0.73 0.42 13.37
N LYS A 578 0.12 1.39 14.05
CA LYS A 578 0.74 2.04 15.20
C LYS A 578 1.08 1.00 16.26
N GLU A 579 0.14 0.13 16.64
CA GLU A 579 0.40 -0.97 17.57
C GLU A 579 1.54 -1.88 17.10
N LYS A 580 1.51 -2.34 15.83
CA LYS A 580 2.55 -3.21 15.26
C LYS A 580 3.95 -2.57 15.24
N THR A 581 4.06 -1.28 14.96
CA THR A 581 5.34 -0.56 14.87
C THR A 581 5.86 -0.11 16.23
N THR A 582 4.99 -0.01 17.24
CA THR A 582 5.36 0.28 18.64
C THR A 582 5.54 -0.96 19.54
N GLY A 583 5.25 -2.16 19.02
CA GLY A 583 5.35 -3.44 19.75
C GLY A 583 6.78 -3.93 20.03
N ASP A 584 6.88 -5.05 20.75
CA ASP A 584 8.12 -5.52 21.42
C ASP A 584 9.36 -5.57 20.48
N PRO A 585 10.38 -4.71 20.69
CA PRO A 585 11.40 -4.44 19.68
C PRO A 585 12.40 -5.60 19.46
N GLU A 586 12.49 -6.58 20.35
CA GLU A 586 13.70 -7.42 20.47
C GLU A 586 13.90 -8.43 19.33
N VAL A 587 12.86 -8.76 18.56
CA VAL A 587 12.88 -9.85 17.58
C VAL A 587 12.81 -9.36 16.12
N VAL A 588 12.46 -8.10 15.88
CA VAL A 588 12.22 -7.56 14.53
C VAL A 588 13.50 -6.97 13.93
N LYS A 589 14.01 -7.56 12.85
CA LYS A 589 15.17 -7.04 12.08
C LYS A 589 14.80 -5.90 11.13
N GLY A 590 13.54 -5.84 10.68
CA GLY A 590 13.05 -4.81 9.78
C GLY A 590 11.61 -5.07 9.35
N PHE A 591 11.15 -4.28 8.38
CA PHE A 591 9.79 -4.36 7.86
C PHE A 591 9.78 -4.42 6.33
N ARG A 592 8.80 -5.14 5.79
CA ARG A 592 8.48 -5.20 4.37
C ARG A 592 7.00 -4.91 4.17
N ILE A 593 6.67 -4.23 3.07
CA ILE A 593 5.29 -4.00 2.65
C ILE A 593 4.76 -5.22 1.90
N GLU A 594 3.61 -5.72 2.36
CA GLU A 594 2.79 -6.69 1.65
C GLU A 594 1.66 -5.93 0.94
N LYS A 595 1.67 -5.97 -0.40
CA LYS A 595 0.68 -5.29 -1.23
C LYS A 595 -0.54 -6.20 -1.45
N MET A 596 -1.74 -5.62 -1.45
CA MET A 596 -2.97 -6.38 -1.66
C MET A 596 -3.01 -7.13 -3.00
N GLU A 597 -2.28 -6.62 -4.00
CA GLU A 597 -2.12 -7.27 -5.31
C GLU A 597 -1.65 -8.72 -5.22
N ASP A 598 -0.85 -9.08 -4.19
CA ASP A 598 -0.36 -10.45 -4.01
C ASP A 598 -1.48 -11.42 -3.57
N LEU A 599 -2.58 -10.90 -3.01
CA LEU A 599 -3.77 -11.67 -2.62
C LEU A 599 -4.90 -11.54 -3.64
N ASN A 600 -5.07 -10.34 -4.22
CA ASN A 600 -6.08 -10.04 -5.23
C ASN A 600 -5.39 -9.36 -6.43
N PRO A 601 -5.08 -10.10 -7.51
CA PRO A 601 -4.42 -9.55 -8.70
C PRO A 601 -5.21 -8.45 -9.41
N ASN A 602 -6.52 -8.37 -9.19
CA ASN A 602 -7.38 -7.33 -9.76
C ASN A 602 -7.32 -6.01 -8.97
N PHE A 603 -6.61 -5.98 -7.84
CA PHE A 603 -6.37 -4.78 -7.04
C PHE A 603 -4.93 -4.32 -7.19
N ILE A 604 -4.70 -3.34 -8.07
CA ILE A 604 -3.37 -2.78 -8.30
C ILE A 604 -3.29 -1.35 -7.73
N CYS A 605 -2.34 -1.14 -6.81
CA CYS A 605 -1.94 0.19 -6.34
C CYS A 605 -0.47 0.43 -6.71
N GLN A 606 -0.17 1.45 -7.50
CA GLN A 606 1.19 1.71 -7.97
C GLN A 606 2.12 2.13 -6.82
N ARG A 607 1.63 2.97 -5.90
CA ARG A 607 2.37 3.32 -4.68
C ARG A 607 2.72 2.09 -3.86
N ALA A 608 1.79 1.15 -3.68
CA ALA A 608 2.06 -0.12 -2.99
C ALA A 608 3.17 -0.94 -3.68
N ARG A 609 3.16 -1.02 -5.01
CA ARG A 609 4.20 -1.72 -5.80
C ARG A 609 5.57 -1.08 -5.60
N GLU A 610 5.65 0.24 -5.60
CA GLU A 610 6.90 0.96 -5.37
C GLU A 610 7.42 0.76 -3.95
N GLU A 611 6.53 0.88 -2.96
CA GLU A 611 6.90 0.72 -1.55
C GLU A 611 7.29 -0.71 -1.18
N SER A 612 6.69 -1.73 -1.82
CA SER A 612 7.06 -3.15 -1.64
C SER A 612 8.48 -3.51 -2.10
N LYS A 613 9.11 -2.67 -2.93
CA LYS A 613 10.50 -2.85 -3.38
C LYS A 613 11.51 -2.35 -2.36
N LYS A 614 11.08 -1.53 -1.40
CA LYS A 614 11.94 -0.94 -0.37
C LYS A 614 12.07 -1.90 0.82
N LYS A 615 13.20 -1.82 1.52
CA LYS A 615 13.41 -2.46 2.82
C LYS A 615 13.38 -1.38 3.89
N TYR A 616 12.61 -1.62 4.94
CA TYR A 616 12.49 -0.70 6.06
C TYR A 616 13.24 -1.25 7.26
N SER A 617 14.05 -0.43 7.91
CA SER A 617 14.73 -0.82 9.14
C SER A 617 13.78 -0.75 10.33
N LYS A 618 14.13 -1.45 11.42
CA LYS A 618 13.44 -1.31 12.70
C LYS A 618 13.42 0.14 13.21
N SER A 619 14.51 0.88 12.99
CA SER A 619 14.66 2.28 13.42
C SER A 619 13.85 3.28 12.57
N ASN A 620 13.40 2.87 11.38
CA ASN A 620 12.63 3.69 10.46
C ASN A 620 11.52 2.85 9.80
N PRO A 621 10.48 2.47 10.56
CA PRO A 621 9.36 1.71 10.02
C PRO A 621 8.60 2.51 8.96
N PRO A 622 7.94 1.84 8.00
CA PRO A 622 7.10 2.52 7.03
C PRO A 622 5.90 3.17 7.73
N LYS A 623 5.58 4.40 7.33
CA LYS A 623 4.37 5.11 7.76
C LYS A 623 3.21 4.70 6.88
N VAL A 624 2.48 3.68 7.31
CA VAL A 624 1.23 3.23 6.68
C VAL A 624 0.03 3.62 7.56
N PRO A 625 -1.18 3.79 7.02
CA PRO A 625 -1.56 3.85 5.61
C PRO A 625 -0.75 4.88 4.80
N PHE A 626 -0.35 4.54 3.57
CA PHE A 626 0.39 5.49 2.72
C PHE A 626 -0.49 6.61 2.17
N HIS A 627 -1.78 6.30 1.99
CA HIS A 627 -2.82 7.17 1.45
C HIS A 627 -4.18 6.77 2.05
N ILE A 628 -5.22 7.58 1.84
CA ILE A 628 -6.59 7.23 2.26
C ILE A 628 -7.02 5.91 1.61
N GLY A 629 -7.62 5.02 2.39
CA GLY A 629 -8.06 3.70 1.97
C GLY A 629 -6.94 2.74 1.55
N CYS A 630 -5.68 3.01 1.93
CA CYS A 630 -4.58 2.09 1.66
C CYS A 630 -4.78 0.78 2.44
N ASN A 631 -4.69 -0.35 1.73
CA ASN A 631 -4.84 -1.71 2.27
C ASN A 631 -3.53 -2.49 2.27
N CYS A 632 -2.39 -1.80 2.22
CA CYS A 632 -1.08 -2.43 2.35
C CYS A 632 -0.86 -2.91 3.79
N ASP A 633 -0.34 -4.12 3.95
CA ASP A 633 0.08 -4.63 5.26
C ASP A 633 1.59 -4.48 5.45
N ILE A 634 2.01 -4.46 6.71
CA ILE A 634 3.41 -4.50 7.10
C ILE A 634 3.69 -5.87 7.71
N ARG A 635 4.69 -6.55 7.16
CA ARG A 635 5.28 -7.74 7.73
C ARG A 635 6.59 -7.41 8.43
N ALA A 636 6.68 -7.78 9.70
CA ALA A 636 7.93 -7.81 10.44
C ALA A 636 8.83 -8.94 9.91
N GLU A 637 10.05 -8.59 9.52
CA GLU A 637 11.11 -9.55 9.23
C GLU A 637 11.79 -9.91 10.56
N VAL A 638 11.71 -11.19 10.95
CA VAL A 638 12.29 -11.76 12.18
C VAL A 638 13.64 -12.41 11.91
#